data_AF-A0AAW3A066-F1
#
_entry.id   AF-A0AAW3A066-F1
#
_cell.length_a   1.000
_cell.length_b   1.000
_cell.length_c   1.000
_cell.angle_alpha   90.00
_cell.angle_beta   90.00
_cell.angle_gamma   90.00
#
_symmetry.space_group_name_H-M   'P 1'
#
loop_
_entity.id
_entity.type
_entity.pdbx_description
1 polymer ?
#
loop_
_entity_poly.entity_id
_entity_poly.type
_entity_poly.pdbx_seq_one_letter_code
_entity_poly.pdbx_strand_id
1 'polypeptide(L)'
;MPSPNESVAYESDSDVSEMDPESDILAPVQRRIEEQLRKHLQELSQQIHETKNELSGVEKERESCGVDLYNAQQHLATLQKTLEGYHEKHAAIQQQHDDRLRAREELSAAAEGAQKKVDDLQKQYTRHHNELTKLTETLMKVERFNRELKDEVELERRAAHKTEDDITNLEKAKLRQDSLILSMQERIKALENESATLDEQIDSQREETKRARETLADATSEMEAIVIEKKQLVQQWRSSLIGMQRRQDAVRKTEEALQQQKNELLVLENEITGYRRDIRTKQAENAKLTAFMSRIDNEIIILETQMDGLLTKKEEATKAYALLEKSIANTIQERKAQEQKMKDKVAELSEVEKQIAKHAKAIVEMENEVLVHLSKECTLKQESQGALLEIRKIKDSIRAKEQQVTQMENELARIRVDTLQSKAYNETLATSLADLEKELQSRSAMVEKMQVDIRRRNDEIDRKQNQLDQLNHQYERILAAHNDMQGDHVGPLEATINSLSKAIASKSSENEALQQEWIRLQTELVNYKNTMNDINEAILDAQTKATILAQKKDRLLANISEGKQQVANLQNKSNAMHLEMKQVNTLLSHSNGAQRNASDDVFFLENDLVRRLEERKREAIQLEKKVDETRQSKSDIVEQILSCERDIMFWERKLQVARETEMALDPTIGCAEMEKMKKEITFMEQRMSQLQREQKFLIEEMRKMIDHRDAIRTKGKAIQIASQKNKNGATRVAVEKENTRLFKELNAKRQESRTKEKLIKESMAEMDRIAADVDRTQHEIQNLDAQIEDLQGQIAAAKKERTRAEDEKRLRQNNLQRLRDGEAGTYRLLCYPEESATEAARLDEGRLAVANVIEELSAQFPDLAPSLQDLMTSI
;
A
#
# COMPACT_ATOMS: atom_id res chain seq x y z
N MET A 1 -8.62 77.84 -185.93
CA MET A 1 -7.76 78.11 -187.09
C MET A 1 -6.49 77.30 -186.96
N PRO A 2 -6.12 76.46 -187.93
CA PRO A 2 -6.95 75.81 -188.96
C PRO A 2 -6.85 74.26 -188.95
N SER A 3 -7.64 73.60 -189.81
CA SER A 3 -7.70 72.14 -190.04
C SER A 3 -6.80 71.74 -191.25
N PRO A 4 -7.01 70.69 -192.11
CA PRO A 4 -8.12 69.73 -192.33
C PRO A 4 -7.75 68.29 -191.85
N ASN A 5 -8.42 67.16 -192.15
CA ASN A 5 -9.65 66.82 -192.90
C ASN A 5 -10.37 65.62 -192.19
N GLU A 6 -11.19 64.67 -192.70
CA GLU A 6 -11.64 64.28 -194.05
C GLU A 6 -13.10 63.74 -194.07
N SER A 7 -13.36 62.50 -194.55
CA SER A 7 -14.68 61.82 -194.69
C SER A 7 -14.52 60.29 -194.44
N VAL A 8 -15.52 59.39 -194.35
CA VAL A 8 -16.73 59.09 -195.17
C VAL A 8 -17.80 58.37 -194.30
N ALA A 9 -19.06 58.33 -194.74
CA ALA A 9 -20.19 57.60 -194.13
C ALA A 9 -20.85 56.59 -195.11
N TYR A 10 -21.78 55.75 -194.65
CA TYR A 10 -22.69 54.95 -195.51
C TYR A 10 -24.03 54.62 -194.83
N GLU A 11 -25.10 54.62 -195.62
CA GLU A 11 -26.48 54.23 -195.28
C GLU A 11 -26.94 53.10 -196.23
N SER A 12 -27.96 52.30 -195.86
CA SER A 12 -28.93 51.68 -196.78
C SER A 12 -30.02 50.93 -196.00
N ASP A 13 -31.27 51.08 -196.44
CA ASP A 13 -32.43 50.35 -195.92
C ASP A 13 -32.57 48.92 -196.46
N SER A 14 -33.49 48.16 -195.86
CA SER A 14 -34.17 47.00 -196.47
C SER A 14 -35.60 46.93 -195.93
N ASP A 15 -36.51 47.63 -196.61
CA ASP A 15 -37.92 47.80 -196.24
C ASP A 15 -38.73 46.48 -196.32
N VAL A 16 -39.53 46.20 -195.28
CA VAL A 16 -40.74 45.36 -195.35
C VAL A 16 -41.79 45.93 -194.38
N SER A 17 -42.43 47.02 -194.81
CA SER A 17 -43.82 47.36 -194.43
C SER A 17 -44.76 46.14 -194.71
N GLU A 18 -45.95 45.96 -194.11
CA GLU A 18 -46.88 46.95 -193.55
C GLU A 18 -47.54 46.47 -192.24
N MET A 19 -47.25 47.14 -191.12
CA MET A 19 -48.17 47.27 -189.98
C MET A 19 -47.87 48.59 -189.26
N ASP A 20 -48.90 49.42 -189.06
CA ASP A 20 -48.75 50.79 -188.56
C ASP A 20 -48.16 50.82 -187.12
N PRO A 21 -47.01 51.50 -186.90
CA PRO A 21 -46.36 51.53 -185.60
C PRO A 21 -47.15 52.25 -184.50
N GLU A 22 -48.19 53.04 -184.80
CA GLU A 22 -49.03 53.68 -183.77
C GLU A 22 -50.19 52.78 -183.26
N SER A 23 -50.24 51.51 -183.68
CA SER A 23 -51.21 50.54 -183.15
C SER A 23 -51.04 50.29 -181.63
N ASP A 24 -52.12 50.47 -180.87
CA ASP A 24 -52.19 50.32 -179.41
C ASP A 24 -51.74 48.93 -178.90
N ILE A 25 -51.76 47.92 -179.79
CA ILE A 25 -51.30 46.55 -179.52
C ILE A 25 -49.76 46.46 -179.46
N LEU A 26 -49.04 47.33 -180.18
CA LEU A 26 -47.57 47.39 -180.23
C LEU A 26 -46.97 48.37 -179.21
N ALA A 27 -47.74 49.35 -178.73
CA ALA A 27 -47.29 50.31 -177.72
C ALA A 27 -46.67 49.69 -176.44
N PRO A 28 -47.14 48.54 -175.90
CA PRO A 28 -46.49 47.86 -174.75
C PRO A 28 -45.09 47.30 -175.05
N VAL A 29 -44.78 47.07 -176.34
CA VAL A 29 -43.51 46.52 -176.83
C VAL A 29 -42.51 47.65 -177.07
N GLN A 30 -42.96 48.75 -177.69
CA GLN A 30 -42.14 49.95 -177.91
C GLN A 30 -41.71 50.60 -176.59
N ARG A 31 -42.64 50.80 -175.63
CA ARG A 31 -42.31 51.35 -174.30
C ARG A 31 -41.25 50.51 -173.56
N ARG A 32 -41.26 49.18 -173.71
CA ARG A 32 -40.26 48.28 -173.11
C ARG A 32 -38.84 48.54 -173.63
N ILE A 33 -38.70 48.92 -174.90
CA ILE A 33 -37.41 49.29 -175.52
C ILE A 33 -36.97 50.68 -175.05
N GLU A 34 -37.90 51.62 -174.94
CA GLU A 34 -37.59 52.97 -174.43
C GLU A 34 -37.21 52.95 -172.93
N GLU A 35 -37.89 52.15 -172.12
CA GLU A 35 -37.54 51.89 -170.72
C GLU A 35 -36.11 51.34 -170.58
N GLN A 36 -35.69 50.38 -171.41
CA GLN A 36 -34.31 49.88 -171.45
C GLN A 36 -33.32 51.03 -171.69
N LEU A 37 -33.52 51.81 -172.76
CA LEU A 37 -32.58 52.88 -173.16
C LEU A 37 -32.50 54.01 -172.12
N ARG A 38 -33.65 54.49 -171.62
CA ARG A 38 -33.70 55.52 -170.57
C ARG A 38 -33.01 55.05 -169.29
N LYS A 39 -33.24 53.80 -168.87
CA LYS A 39 -32.61 53.21 -167.68
C LYS A 39 -31.09 53.08 -167.83
N HIS A 40 -30.59 52.77 -169.02
CA HIS A 40 -29.15 52.72 -169.27
C HIS A 40 -28.46 54.10 -169.27
N LEU A 41 -29.17 55.15 -169.73
CA LEU A 41 -28.67 56.53 -169.67
C LEU A 41 -28.65 57.03 -168.21
N GLN A 42 -29.66 56.64 -167.42
CA GLN A 42 -29.71 56.87 -165.98
C GLN A 42 -28.58 56.12 -165.22
N GLU A 43 -28.31 54.85 -165.53
CA GLU A 43 -27.17 54.09 -164.99
C GLU A 43 -25.83 54.83 -165.19
N LEU A 44 -25.55 55.32 -166.41
CA LEU A 44 -24.30 56.05 -166.69
C LEU A 44 -24.24 57.41 -165.98
N SER A 45 -25.35 58.14 -165.97
CA SER A 45 -25.41 59.46 -165.33
C SER A 45 -25.24 59.36 -163.81
N GLN A 46 -25.76 58.31 -163.20
CA GLN A 46 -25.56 58.00 -161.79
C GLN A 46 -24.08 57.68 -161.49
N GLN A 47 -23.41 56.83 -162.29
CA GLN A 47 -21.98 56.52 -162.12
C GLN A 47 -21.08 57.76 -162.23
N ILE A 48 -21.41 58.70 -163.13
CA ILE A 48 -20.70 59.99 -163.25
C ILE A 48 -20.94 60.89 -162.03
N HIS A 49 -22.10 60.79 -161.37
CA HIS A 49 -22.39 61.53 -160.14
C HIS A 49 -21.71 60.90 -158.91
N GLU A 50 -21.72 59.58 -158.81
CA GLU A 50 -21.07 58.79 -157.76
C GLU A 50 -19.56 59.06 -157.75
N THR A 51 -18.88 58.86 -158.88
CA THR A 51 -17.42 59.12 -159.00
C THR A 51 -17.03 60.58 -158.75
N LYS A 52 -17.91 61.55 -159.05
CA LYS A 52 -17.67 62.97 -158.75
C LYS A 52 -17.90 63.32 -157.28
N ASN A 53 -18.81 62.63 -156.61
CA ASN A 53 -19.01 62.73 -155.16
C ASN A 53 -17.86 62.05 -154.39
N GLU A 54 -17.37 60.90 -154.86
CA GLU A 54 -16.17 60.23 -154.33
C GLU A 54 -14.95 61.16 -154.37
N LEU A 55 -14.71 61.86 -155.49
CA LEU A 55 -13.63 62.83 -155.61
C LEU A 55 -13.75 63.95 -154.56
N SER A 56 -14.94 64.55 -154.39
CA SER A 56 -15.18 65.59 -153.37
C SER A 56 -15.08 65.05 -151.94
N GLY A 57 -15.38 63.76 -151.72
CA GLY A 57 -15.13 63.07 -150.46
C GLY A 57 -13.64 63.01 -150.15
N VAL A 58 -12.84 62.49 -151.07
CA VAL A 58 -11.37 62.36 -150.91
C VAL A 58 -10.68 63.71 -150.75
N GLU A 59 -11.15 64.77 -151.41
CA GLU A 59 -10.63 66.13 -151.19
C GLU A 59 -10.90 66.64 -149.76
N LYS A 60 -12.10 66.38 -149.22
CA LYS A 60 -12.45 66.72 -147.83
C LYS A 60 -11.71 65.85 -146.81
N GLU A 61 -11.52 64.57 -147.09
CA GLU A 61 -10.72 63.66 -146.26
C GLU A 61 -9.26 64.09 -146.22
N ARG A 62 -8.71 64.62 -147.33
CA ARG A 62 -7.37 65.19 -147.36
C ARG A 62 -7.29 66.48 -146.52
N GLU A 63 -8.32 67.32 -146.56
CA GLU A 63 -8.39 68.54 -145.75
C GLU A 63 -8.58 68.24 -144.26
N SER A 64 -9.43 67.28 -143.89
CA SER A 64 -9.56 66.83 -142.51
C SER A 64 -8.26 66.18 -142.02
N CYS A 65 -7.63 65.29 -142.79
CA CYS A 65 -6.31 64.75 -142.46
C CYS A 65 -5.25 65.85 -142.27
N GLY A 66 -5.33 66.95 -143.03
CA GLY A 66 -4.44 68.10 -142.86
C GLY A 66 -4.67 68.85 -141.55
N VAL A 67 -5.93 69.08 -141.17
CA VAL A 67 -6.31 69.68 -139.88
C VAL A 67 -5.98 68.75 -138.72
N ASP A 68 -6.23 67.44 -138.85
CA ASP A 68 -5.91 66.43 -137.84
C ASP A 68 -4.40 66.27 -137.66
N LEU A 69 -3.61 66.38 -138.73
CA LEU A 69 -2.15 66.42 -138.64
C LEU A 69 -1.65 67.67 -137.91
N TYR A 70 -2.24 68.85 -138.18
CA TYR A 70 -1.92 70.08 -137.47
C TYR A 70 -2.30 70.01 -135.98
N ASN A 71 -3.50 69.51 -135.68
CA ASN A 71 -3.96 69.25 -134.32
C ASN A 71 -3.05 68.23 -133.60
N ALA A 72 -2.65 67.16 -134.28
CA ALA A 72 -1.70 66.17 -133.74
C ALA A 72 -0.31 66.78 -133.49
N GLN A 73 0.18 67.68 -134.35
CA GLN A 73 1.42 68.42 -134.12
C GLN A 73 1.30 69.39 -132.93
N GLN A 74 0.17 70.08 -132.78
CA GLN A 74 -0.08 70.97 -131.64
C GLN A 74 -0.23 70.18 -130.33
N HIS A 75 -0.92 69.04 -130.37
CA HIS A 75 -1.00 68.09 -129.26
C HIS A 75 0.37 67.52 -128.90
N LEU A 76 1.20 67.15 -129.87
CA LEU A 76 2.55 66.64 -129.67
C LEU A 76 3.46 67.72 -129.05
N ALA A 77 3.37 68.98 -129.49
CA ALA A 77 4.10 70.09 -128.88
C ALA A 77 3.64 70.38 -127.43
N THR A 78 2.33 70.32 -127.14
CA THR A 78 1.85 70.41 -125.75
C THR A 78 2.26 69.21 -124.91
N LEU A 79 2.27 68.00 -125.48
CA LEU A 79 2.73 66.78 -124.81
C LEU A 79 4.21 66.90 -124.47
N GLN A 80 5.07 67.28 -125.42
CA GLN A 80 6.50 67.55 -125.18
C GLN A 80 6.70 68.55 -124.05
N LYS A 81 6.02 69.71 -124.09
CA LYS A 81 6.10 70.71 -123.01
C LYS A 81 5.61 70.17 -121.65
N THR A 82 4.58 69.31 -121.62
CA THR A 82 4.20 68.64 -120.37
C THR A 82 5.21 67.59 -119.93
N LEU A 83 5.88 66.89 -120.85
CA LEU A 83 6.88 65.87 -120.57
C LEU A 83 8.16 66.52 -120.00
N GLU A 84 8.59 67.64 -120.56
CA GLU A 84 9.63 68.51 -120.00
C GLU A 84 9.25 68.97 -118.59
N GLY A 85 8.04 69.51 -118.40
CA GLY A 85 7.52 69.89 -117.08
C GLY A 85 7.33 68.70 -116.12
N TYR A 86 7.19 67.47 -116.61
CA TYR A 86 7.20 66.26 -115.79
C TYR A 86 8.63 65.79 -115.48
N HIS A 87 9.60 65.99 -116.37
CA HIS A 87 11.02 65.76 -116.09
C HIS A 87 11.56 66.76 -115.05
N GLU A 88 11.20 68.04 -115.13
CA GLU A 88 11.52 69.04 -114.10
C GLU A 88 10.91 68.66 -112.75
N LYS A 89 9.62 68.29 -112.73
CA LYS A 89 8.96 67.78 -111.50
C LYS A 89 9.59 66.50 -110.99
N HIS A 90 9.97 65.57 -111.86
CA HIS A 90 10.64 64.33 -111.47
C HIS A 90 12.03 64.62 -110.91
N ALA A 91 12.80 65.54 -111.48
CA ALA A 91 14.09 65.97 -110.94
C ALA A 91 13.93 66.64 -109.57
N ALA A 92 12.93 67.51 -109.40
CA ALA A 92 12.62 68.13 -108.12
C ALA A 92 12.13 67.11 -107.06
N ILE A 93 11.32 66.12 -107.45
CA ILE A 93 10.86 65.04 -106.57
C ILE A 93 12.01 64.10 -106.23
N GLN A 94 12.89 63.78 -107.18
CA GLN A 94 14.12 62.99 -106.95
C GLN A 94 15.03 63.71 -105.94
N GLN A 95 15.27 65.02 -106.13
CA GLN A 95 16.05 65.81 -105.19
C GLN A 95 15.40 65.88 -103.80
N GLN A 96 14.09 66.14 -103.72
CA GLN A 96 13.36 66.11 -102.44
C GLN A 96 13.34 64.72 -101.79
N HIS A 97 13.35 63.64 -102.58
CA HIS A 97 13.43 62.27 -102.10
C HIS A 97 14.83 61.96 -101.54
N ASP A 98 15.88 62.38 -102.24
CA ASP A 98 17.27 62.16 -101.83
C ASP A 98 17.65 63.03 -100.61
N ASP A 99 17.16 64.27 -100.54
CA ASP A 99 17.29 65.13 -99.36
C ASP A 99 16.44 64.62 -98.18
N ARG A 100 15.26 64.03 -98.43
CA ARG A 100 14.50 63.32 -97.39
C ARG A 100 15.12 61.99 -96.98
N LEU A 101 15.86 61.31 -97.86
CA LEU A 101 16.66 60.13 -97.52
C LEU A 101 17.81 60.53 -96.60
N ARG A 102 18.59 61.56 -96.95
CA ARG A 102 19.63 62.12 -96.07
C ARG A 102 19.07 62.53 -94.71
N ALA A 103 18.01 63.33 -94.69
CA ALA A 103 17.35 63.74 -93.44
C ALA A 103 16.80 62.54 -92.65
N ARG A 104 16.33 61.48 -93.31
CA ARG A 104 15.91 60.23 -92.66
C ARG A 104 17.10 59.41 -92.15
N GLU A 105 18.23 59.39 -92.84
CA GLU A 105 19.45 58.70 -92.42
C GLU A 105 20.10 59.43 -91.23
N GLU A 106 20.15 60.77 -91.27
CA GLU A 106 20.54 61.61 -90.14
C GLU A 106 19.60 61.44 -88.94
N LEU A 107 18.28 61.46 -89.16
CA LEU A 107 17.30 61.16 -88.10
C LEU A 107 17.37 59.71 -87.62
N SER A 108 17.73 58.74 -88.46
CA SER A 108 17.93 57.34 -88.06
C SER A 108 19.20 57.18 -87.24
N ALA A 109 20.30 57.82 -87.63
CA ALA A 109 21.54 57.84 -86.86
C ALA A 109 21.37 58.59 -85.52
N ALA A 110 20.60 59.69 -85.51
CA ALA A 110 20.23 60.40 -84.30
C ALA A 110 19.27 59.59 -83.42
N ALA A 111 18.30 58.88 -84.00
CA ALA A 111 17.38 58.00 -83.29
C ALA A 111 18.09 56.75 -82.75
N GLU A 112 19.03 56.16 -83.48
CA GLU A 112 19.91 55.09 -82.97
C GLU A 112 20.84 55.60 -81.88
N GLY A 113 21.39 56.81 -82.01
CA GLY A 113 22.21 57.45 -80.98
C GLY A 113 21.40 57.78 -79.72
N ALA A 114 20.14 58.19 -79.89
CA ALA A 114 19.19 58.39 -78.82
C ALA A 114 18.76 57.05 -78.20
N GLN A 115 18.46 56.03 -79.00
CA GLN A 115 18.07 54.70 -78.53
C GLN A 115 19.23 54.05 -77.77
N LYS A 116 20.48 54.12 -78.25
CA LYS A 116 21.66 53.64 -77.52
C LYS A 116 21.83 54.36 -76.18
N LYS A 117 21.60 55.68 -76.14
CA LYS A 117 21.57 56.47 -74.88
C LYS A 117 20.41 56.09 -73.96
N VAL A 118 19.21 55.85 -74.51
CA VAL A 118 18.03 55.38 -73.76
C VAL A 118 18.28 53.99 -73.21
N ASP A 119 18.75 53.04 -74.03
CA ASP A 119 19.13 51.69 -73.63
C ASP A 119 20.21 51.71 -72.55
N ASP A 120 21.21 52.59 -72.64
CA ASP A 120 22.28 52.70 -71.63
C ASP A 120 21.79 53.40 -70.34
N LEU A 121 20.94 54.42 -70.44
CA LEU A 121 20.23 55.00 -69.30
C LEU A 121 19.23 54.02 -68.68
N GLN A 122 18.67 53.10 -69.46
CA GLN A 122 17.70 52.08 -69.03
C GLN A 122 18.43 50.85 -68.46
N LYS A 123 19.66 50.55 -68.92
CA LYS A 123 20.61 49.64 -68.24
C LYS A 123 21.11 50.25 -66.93
N GLN A 124 21.38 51.56 -66.88
CA GLN A 124 21.74 52.25 -65.64
C GLN A 124 20.55 52.32 -64.68
N TYR A 125 19.35 52.65 -65.17
CA TYR A 125 18.12 52.65 -64.39
C TYR A 125 17.79 51.25 -63.88
N THR A 126 17.89 50.20 -64.70
CA THR A 126 17.67 48.82 -64.21
C THR A 126 18.77 48.34 -63.28
N ARG A 127 20.03 48.76 -63.44
CA ARG A 127 21.09 48.53 -62.43
C ARG A 127 20.77 49.22 -61.13
N HIS A 128 20.52 50.52 -61.13
CA HIS A 128 20.18 51.28 -59.93
C HIS A 128 18.83 50.89 -59.32
N HIS A 129 17.86 50.44 -60.11
CA HIS A 129 16.61 49.86 -59.61
C HIS A 129 16.85 48.48 -59.00
N ASN A 130 17.71 47.64 -59.58
CA ASN A 130 18.09 46.35 -58.99
C ASN A 130 19.00 46.50 -57.77
N GLU A 131 19.81 47.56 -57.71
CA GLU A 131 20.58 47.96 -56.53
C GLU A 131 19.65 48.52 -55.46
N LEU A 132 18.67 49.36 -55.83
CA LEU A 132 17.66 49.90 -54.92
C LEU A 132 16.71 48.83 -54.40
N THR A 133 16.26 47.87 -55.21
CA THR A 133 15.44 46.74 -54.72
C THR A 133 16.26 45.80 -53.87
N LYS A 134 17.53 45.52 -54.21
CA LYS A 134 18.44 44.80 -53.29
C LYS A 134 18.69 45.54 -51.98
N LEU A 135 18.87 46.87 -52.02
CA LEU A 135 19.04 47.71 -50.84
C LEU A 135 17.74 47.86 -50.04
N THR A 136 16.58 47.84 -50.68
CA THR A 136 15.27 47.84 -50.02
C THR A 136 14.95 46.47 -49.45
N GLU A 137 15.37 45.39 -50.11
CA GLU A 137 15.33 44.03 -49.58
C GLU A 137 16.27 43.86 -48.40
N THR A 138 17.52 44.36 -48.45
CA THR A 138 18.42 44.29 -47.30
C THR A 138 17.96 45.22 -46.19
N LEU A 139 17.42 46.41 -46.49
CA LEU A 139 16.79 47.28 -45.50
C LEU A 139 15.58 46.58 -44.86
N MET A 140 14.67 45.97 -45.63
CA MET A 140 13.54 45.21 -45.08
C MET A 140 13.98 43.97 -44.30
N LYS A 141 15.03 43.26 -44.74
CA LYS A 141 15.60 42.14 -44.00
C LYS A 141 16.28 42.60 -42.71
N VAL A 142 16.95 43.76 -42.71
CA VAL A 142 17.55 44.38 -41.52
C VAL A 142 16.49 45.01 -40.61
N GLU A 143 15.38 45.53 -41.13
CA GLU A 143 14.26 46.04 -40.33
C GLU A 143 13.40 44.93 -39.73
N ARG A 144 13.24 43.80 -40.45
CA ARG A 144 12.67 42.58 -39.90
C ARG A 144 13.60 42.02 -38.86
N PHE A 145 14.87 41.80 -39.18
CA PHE A 145 15.88 41.34 -38.22
C PHE A 145 16.02 42.27 -37.02
N ASN A 146 15.93 43.59 -37.15
CA ASN A 146 15.95 44.51 -36.00
C ASN A 146 14.64 44.53 -35.20
N ARG A 147 13.51 44.11 -35.80
CA ARG A 147 12.24 43.91 -35.07
C ARG A 147 12.23 42.55 -34.38
N GLU A 148 12.58 41.49 -35.11
CA GLU A 148 12.80 40.13 -34.62
C GLU A 148 13.83 40.15 -33.48
N LEU A 149 15.02 40.75 -33.65
CA LEU A 149 16.04 40.92 -32.60
C LEU A 149 15.55 41.83 -31.45
N LYS A 150 14.67 42.82 -31.69
CA LYS A 150 14.11 43.62 -30.58
C LYS A 150 13.07 42.83 -29.80
N ASP A 151 12.23 42.08 -30.47
CA ASP A 151 11.20 41.24 -29.87
C ASP A 151 11.86 40.03 -29.17
N GLU A 152 12.93 39.47 -29.75
CA GLU A 152 13.86 38.53 -29.13
C GLU A 152 14.56 39.16 -27.93
N VAL A 153 15.12 40.35 -27.99
CA VAL A 153 15.72 41.03 -26.81
C VAL A 153 14.66 41.34 -25.74
N GLU A 154 13.41 41.64 -26.10
CA GLU A 154 12.31 41.77 -25.14
C GLU A 154 11.82 40.42 -24.60
N LEU A 155 11.97 39.32 -25.34
CA LEU A 155 11.69 37.95 -24.89
C LEU A 155 12.82 37.39 -24.04
N GLU A 156 14.08 37.56 -24.44
CA GLU A 156 15.30 37.27 -23.67
C GLU A 156 15.33 38.10 -22.39
N ARG A 157 14.95 39.38 -22.40
CA ARG A 157 14.87 40.18 -21.18
C ARG A 157 13.73 39.72 -20.26
N ARG A 158 12.57 39.30 -20.81
CA ARG A 158 11.49 38.69 -20.01
C ARG A 158 11.87 37.30 -19.50
N ALA A 159 12.62 36.53 -20.28
CA ALA A 159 13.17 35.24 -19.87
C ALA A 159 14.25 35.41 -18.81
N ALA A 160 15.15 36.39 -18.95
CA ALA A 160 16.18 36.76 -18.00
C ALA A 160 15.55 37.17 -16.66
N HIS A 161 14.63 38.16 -16.67
CA HIS A 161 13.91 38.55 -15.45
C HIS A 161 13.10 37.40 -14.84
N LYS A 162 12.48 36.53 -15.66
CA LYS A 162 11.85 35.31 -15.14
C LYS A 162 12.87 34.35 -14.54
N THR A 163 14.05 34.16 -15.14
CA THR A 163 15.11 33.33 -14.56
C THR A 163 15.74 33.96 -13.33
N GLU A 164 15.79 35.29 -13.20
CA GLU A 164 16.19 35.99 -11.97
C GLU A 164 15.13 35.77 -10.87
N ASP A 165 13.84 35.86 -11.19
CA ASP A 165 12.76 35.51 -10.26
C ASP A 165 12.80 34.03 -9.85
N ASP A 166 12.93 33.11 -10.81
CA ASP A 166 13.04 31.67 -10.57
C ASP A 166 14.32 31.32 -9.79
N ILE A 167 15.47 31.95 -10.09
CA ILE A 167 16.72 31.82 -9.32
C ILE A 167 16.55 32.35 -7.91
N THR A 168 16.06 33.58 -7.69
CA THR A 168 15.90 34.10 -6.32
C THR A 168 14.83 33.33 -5.55
N ASN A 169 13.86 32.69 -6.21
CA ASN A 169 12.91 31.78 -5.57
C ASN A 169 13.55 30.43 -5.22
N LEU A 170 14.44 29.90 -6.06
CA LEU A 170 15.28 28.75 -5.75
C LEU A 170 16.27 29.06 -4.61
N GLU A 171 16.86 30.25 -4.56
CA GLU A 171 17.72 30.71 -3.45
C GLU A 171 16.92 30.82 -2.15
N LYS A 172 15.72 31.43 -2.17
CA LYS A 172 14.82 31.48 -0.99
C LYS A 172 14.43 30.06 -0.53
N ALA A 173 14.17 29.13 -1.47
CA ALA A 173 13.89 27.73 -1.15
C ALA A 173 15.13 27.01 -0.60
N LYS A 174 16.32 27.30 -1.13
CA LYS A 174 17.60 26.72 -0.70
C LYS A 174 18.01 27.22 0.68
N LEU A 175 17.90 28.52 0.96
CA LEU A 175 18.09 29.10 2.29
C LEU A 175 17.14 28.49 3.34
N ARG A 176 15.88 28.22 2.97
CA ARG A 176 14.94 27.48 3.83
C ARG A 176 15.39 26.03 4.06
N GLN A 177 15.85 25.34 3.00
CA GLN A 177 16.39 23.98 3.11
C GLN A 177 17.64 23.95 4.00
N ASP A 178 18.55 24.90 3.85
CA ASP A 178 19.81 24.95 4.61
C ASP A 178 19.57 25.36 6.06
N SER A 179 18.61 26.24 6.34
CA SER A 179 18.13 26.52 7.70
C SER A 179 17.52 25.27 8.35
N LEU A 180 16.75 24.48 7.60
CA LEU A 180 16.20 23.20 8.08
C LEU A 180 17.32 22.18 8.33
N ILE A 181 18.28 22.06 7.41
CA ILE A 181 19.45 21.17 7.55
C ILE A 181 20.26 21.55 8.79
N LEU A 182 20.49 22.84 9.06
CA LEU A 182 21.16 23.31 10.28
C LEU A 182 20.38 22.88 11.52
N SER A 183 19.07 23.13 11.58
CA SER A 183 18.24 22.71 12.73
C SER A 183 18.21 21.18 12.92
N MET A 184 18.28 20.41 11.83
CA MET A 184 18.39 18.94 11.87
C MET A 184 19.77 18.50 12.34
N GLN A 185 20.86 19.15 11.90
CA GLN A 185 22.23 18.87 12.36
C GLN A 185 22.42 19.24 13.83
N GLU A 186 21.81 20.32 14.31
CA GLU A 186 21.79 20.67 15.72
C GLU A 186 21.00 19.65 16.54
N ARG A 187 19.83 19.19 16.07
CA ARG A 187 19.08 18.13 16.76
C ARG A 187 19.79 16.77 16.72
N ILE A 188 20.49 16.45 15.63
CA ILE A 188 21.36 15.27 15.54
C ILE A 188 22.47 15.36 16.59
N LYS A 189 23.25 16.45 16.63
CA LYS A 189 24.30 16.65 17.66
C LYS A 189 23.75 16.59 19.09
N ALA A 190 22.55 17.13 19.32
CA ALA A 190 21.89 17.03 20.62
C ALA A 190 21.55 15.57 20.96
N LEU A 191 21.06 14.77 20.00
CA LEU A 191 20.78 13.34 20.18
C LEU A 191 22.04 12.47 20.28
N GLU A 192 23.13 12.82 19.59
CA GLU A 192 24.44 12.17 19.69
C GLU A 192 25.05 12.38 21.08
N ASN A 193 24.98 13.61 21.61
CA ASN A 193 25.37 13.92 22.98
C ASN A 193 24.46 13.22 24.01
N GLU A 194 23.14 13.20 23.76
CA GLU A 194 22.16 12.50 24.61
C GLU A 194 22.48 10.99 24.67
N SER A 195 22.76 10.35 23.52
CA SER A 195 23.24 8.96 23.47
C SER A 195 24.54 8.77 24.23
N ALA A 196 25.57 9.59 23.98
CA ALA A 196 26.87 9.44 24.65
C ALA A 196 26.74 9.52 26.19
N THR A 197 25.92 10.43 26.72
CA THR A 197 25.67 10.51 28.16
C THR A 197 24.84 9.34 28.71
N LEU A 198 24.00 8.70 27.89
CA LEU A 198 23.28 7.49 28.26
C LEU A 198 24.19 6.25 28.20
N ASP A 199 25.10 6.18 27.24
CA ASP A 199 26.11 5.11 27.13
C ASP A 199 27.10 5.17 28.31
N GLU A 200 27.59 6.36 28.70
CA GLU A 200 28.38 6.56 29.92
C GLU A 200 27.60 6.14 31.19
N GLN A 201 26.30 6.47 31.29
CA GLN A 201 25.45 6.02 32.41
C GLN A 201 25.26 4.50 32.42
N ILE A 202 25.11 3.86 31.25
CA ILE A 202 24.97 2.41 31.13
C ILE A 202 26.25 1.70 31.57
N ASP A 203 27.43 2.18 31.17
CA ASP A 203 28.70 1.57 31.58
C ASP A 203 29.03 1.86 33.06
N SER A 204 28.68 3.03 33.59
CA SER A 204 28.72 3.30 35.03
C SER A 204 27.82 2.34 35.82
N GLN A 205 26.55 2.15 35.41
CA GLN A 205 25.64 1.20 36.04
C GLN A 205 26.10 -0.26 35.90
N ARG A 206 26.77 -0.63 34.79
CA ARG A 206 27.39 -1.94 34.62
C ARG A 206 28.55 -2.16 35.59
N GLU A 207 29.40 -1.17 35.83
CA GLU A 207 30.43 -1.25 36.86
C GLU A 207 29.84 -1.35 38.27
N GLU A 208 28.86 -0.53 38.62
CA GLU A 208 28.19 -0.63 39.92
C GLU A 208 27.52 -1.99 40.12
N THR A 209 26.82 -2.50 39.09
CA THR A 209 26.23 -3.85 39.09
C THR A 209 27.29 -4.95 39.20
N LYS A 210 28.47 -4.77 38.61
CA LYS A 210 29.60 -5.70 38.73
C LYS A 210 30.14 -5.71 40.17
N ARG A 211 30.42 -4.54 40.74
CA ARG A 211 30.88 -4.40 42.14
C ARG A 211 29.86 -4.96 43.13
N ALA A 212 28.55 -4.76 42.87
CA ALA A 212 27.47 -5.33 43.67
C ALA A 212 27.35 -6.86 43.55
N ARG A 213 27.73 -7.46 42.41
CA ARG A 213 27.83 -8.93 42.26
C ARG A 213 29.07 -9.49 42.92
N GLU A 214 30.18 -8.77 42.88
CA GLU A 214 31.44 -9.15 43.55
C GLU A 214 31.23 -9.16 45.07
N THR A 215 30.69 -8.08 45.66
CA THR A 215 30.38 -8.05 47.11
C THR A 215 29.30 -9.05 47.53
N LEU A 216 28.33 -9.36 46.66
CA LEU A 216 27.34 -10.42 46.93
C LEU A 216 28.01 -11.82 46.89
N ALA A 217 28.93 -12.06 45.95
CA ALA A 217 29.71 -13.30 45.89
C ALA A 217 30.59 -13.47 47.14
N ASP A 218 31.30 -12.42 47.56
CA ASP A 218 32.09 -12.41 48.80
C ASP A 218 31.20 -12.69 50.02
N ALA A 219 30.05 -12.03 50.14
CA ALA A 219 29.08 -12.29 51.20
C ALA A 219 28.51 -13.73 51.17
N THR A 220 28.34 -14.34 50.00
CA THR A 220 27.98 -15.77 49.92
C THR A 220 29.11 -16.69 50.37
N SER A 221 30.37 -16.34 50.07
CA SER A 221 31.56 -17.07 50.55
C SER A 221 31.69 -17.00 52.07
N GLU A 222 31.51 -15.82 52.66
CA GLU A 222 31.45 -15.64 54.12
C GLU A 222 30.28 -16.42 54.74
N MET A 223 29.10 -16.40 54.12
CA MET A 223 27.94 -17.18 54.59
C MET A 223 28.18 -18.69 54.53
N GLU A 224 28.85 -19.20 53.49
CA GLU A 224 29.26 -20.61 53.42
C GLU A 224 30.31 -20.96 54.48
N ALA A 225 31.29 -20.08 54.73
CA ALA A 225 32.27 -20.24 55.81
C ALA A 225 31.58 -20.31 57.19
N ILE A 226 30.65 -19.38 57.47
CA ILE A 226 29.84 -19.37 58.70
C ILE A 226 28.99 -20.65 58.82
N VAL A 227 28.48 -21.20 57.71
CA VAL A 227 27.76 -22.49 57.71
C VAL A 227 28.70 -23.67 58.00
N ILE A 228 29.95 -23.64 57.56
CA ILE A 228 30.98 -24.64 57.89
C ILE A 228 31.36 -24.54 59.37
N GLU A 229 31.62 -23.34 59.88
CA GLU A 229 31.91 -23.11 61.31
C GLU A 229 30.74 -23.54 62.20
N LYS A 230 29.49 -23.22 61.84
CA LYS A 230 28.30 -23.68 62.57
C LYS A 230 28.19 -25.22 62.58
N LYS A 231 28.52 -25.90 61.48
CA LYS A 231 28.59 -27.38 61.45
C LYS A 231 29.68 -27.91 62.38
N GLN A 232 30.86 -27.29 62.39
CA GLN A 232 32.00 -27.66 63.24
C GLN A 232 31.70 -27.43 64.73
N LEU A 233 31.11 -26.28 65.08
CA LEU A 233 30.63 -25.96 66.43
C LEU A 233 29.55 -26.94 66.91
N VAL A 234 28.58 -27.29 66.06
CA VAL A 234 27.58 -28.32 66.39
C VAL A 234 28.22 -29.71 66.58
N GLN A 235 29.25 -30.06 65.82
CA GLN A 235 30.00 -31.31 65.99
C GLN A 235 30.83 -31.30 67.29
N GLN A 236 31.49 -30.19 67.62
CA GLN A 236 32.20 -30.00 68.89
C GLN A 236 31.23 -30.05 70.08
N TRP A 237 30.10 -29.34 70.01
CA TRP A 237 29.07 -29.36 71.05
C TRP A 237 28.49 -30.77 71.25
N ARG A 238 28.21 -31.51 70.17
CA ARG A 238 27.80 -32.93 70.26
C ARG A 238 28.87 -33.81 70.90
N SER A 239 30.16 -33.61 70.60
CA SER A 239 31.23 -34.39 71.22
C SER A 239 31.43 -34.02 72.70
N SER A 240 31.29 -32.75 73.06
CA SER A 240 31.25 -32.27 74.45
C SER A 240 30.04 -32.82 75.22
N LEU A 241 28.86 -32.91 74.59
CA LEU A 241 27.65 -33.49 75.18
C LEU A 241 27.83 -35.00 75.44
N ILE A 242 28.40 -35.74 74.48
CA ILE A 242 28.77 -37.16 74.67
C ILE A 242 29.83 -37.31 75.77
N GLY A 243 30.80 -36.38 75.85
CA GLY A 243 31.79 -36.33 76.92
C GLY A 243 31.16 -36.06 78.30
N MET A 244 30.18 -35.17 78.37
CA MET A 244 29.40 -34.87 79.57
C MET A 244 28.52 -36.05 79.98
N GLN A 245 27.83 -36.70 79.04
CA GLN A 245 27.05 -37.91 79.30
C GLN A 245 27.95 -39.04 79.84
N ARG A 246 29.12 -39.28 79.23
CA ARG A 246 30.10 -40.26 79.74
C ARG A 246 30.60 -39.92 81.15
N ARG A 247 30.75 -38.63 81.48
CA ARG A 247 31.06 -38.18 82.85
C ARG A 247 29.88 -38.41 83.80
N GLN A 248 28.64 -38.17 83.37
CA GLN A 248 27.43 -38.44 84.17
C GLN A 248 27.25 -39.95 84.43
N ASP A 249 27.45 -40.81 83.43
CA ASP A 249 27.45 -42.27 83.60
C ASP A 249 28.59 -42.75 84.52
N ALA A 250 29.76 -42.09 84.48
CA ALA A 250 30.85 -42.38 85.42
C ALA A 250 30.53 -41.92 86.85
N VAL A 251 29.98 -40.71 87.02
CA VAL A 251 29.53 -40.18 88.32
C VAL A 251 28.45 -41.08 88.91
N ARG A 252 27.40 -41.42 88.14
CA ARG A 252 26.33 -42.32 88.59
C ARG A 252 26.89 -43.67 89.02
N LYS A 253 27.84 -44.26 88.29
CA LYS A 253 28.54 -45.50 88.70
C LYS A 253 29.34 -45.34 89.99
N THR A 254 29.98 -44.19 90.23
CA THR A 254 30.65 -43.92 91.51
C THR A 254 29.67 -43.64 92.65
N GLU A 255 28.48 -43.10 92.38
CA GLU A 255 27.41 -42.90 93.36
C GLU A 255 26.72 -44.23 93.71
N GLU A 256 26.44 -45.07 92.70
CA GLU A 256 25.99 -46.46 92.84
C GLU A 256 26.97 -47.27 93.71
N ALA A 257 28.27 -47.21 93.40
CA ALA A 257 29.32 -47.86 94.18
C ALA A 257 29.48 -47.27 95.60
N LEU A 258 29.39 -45.95 95.77
CA LEU A 258 29.42 -45.29 97.08
C LEU A 258 28.21 -45.67 97.93
N GLN A 259 27.02 -45.79 97.33
CA GLN A 259 25.82 -46.22 98.03
C GLN A 259 25.89 -47.71 98.39
N GLN A 260 26.47 -48.55 97.53
CA GLN A 260 26.77 -49.93 97.88
C GLN A 260 27.76 -50.01 99.05
N GLN A 261 28.86 -49.23 99.04
CA GLN A 261 29.80 -49.14 100.15
C GLN A 261 29.15 -48.62 101.44
N LYS A 262 28.22 -47.66 101.37
CA LYS A 262 27.42 -47.23 102.54
C LYS A 262 26.53 -48.35 103.07
N ASN A 263 25.91 -49.13 102.19
CA ASN A 263 25.09 -50.27 102.58
C ASN A 263 25.94 -51.39 103.22
N GLU A 264 27.12 -51.67 102.67
CA GLU A 264 28.11 -52.59 103.25
C GLU A 264 28.61 -52.10 104.62
N LEU A 265 28.91 -50.81 104.77
CA LEU A 265 29.24 -50.21 106.06
C LEU A 265 28.08 -50.30 107.07
N LEU A 266 26.84 -50.10 106.65
CA LEU A 266 25.67 -50.30 107.52
C LEU A 266 25.48 -51.77 107.92
N VAL A 267 25.78 -52.72 107.04
CA VAL A 267 25.81 -54.16 107.40
C VAL A 267 26.92 -54.41 108.43
N LEU A 268 28.12 -53.89 108.22
CA LEU A 268 29.24 -54.01 109.16
C LEU A 268 28.96 -53.31 110.50
N GLU A 269 28.23 -52.18 110.53
CA GLU A 269 27.79 -51.54 111.78
C GLU A 269 26.72 -52.37 112.51
N ASN A 270 25.81 -53.03 111.77
CA ASN A 270 24.85 -53.98 112.34
C ASN A 270 25.55 -55.23 112.89
N GLU A 271 26.57 -55.76 112.20
CA GLU A 271 27.43 -56.83 112.71
C GLU A 271 28.22 -56.38 113.95
N ILE A 272 28.87 -55.21 113.92
CA ILE A 272 29.62 -54.65 115.06
C ILE A 272 28.69 -54.39 116.26
N THR A 273 27.44 -53.95 116.05
CA THR A 273 26.48 -53.78 117.15
C THR A 273 25.92 -55.11 117.65
N GLY A 274 25.78 -56.12 116.77
CA GLY A 274 25.56 -57.52 117.14
C GLY A 274 26.69 -58.07 118.01
N TYR A 275 27.94 -58.05 117.53
CA TYR A 275 29.12 -58.47 118.28
C TYR A 275 29.29 -57.67 119.59
N ARG A 276 28.98 -56.36 119.63
CA ARG A 276 28.96 -55.59 120.89
C ARG A 276 27.85 -56.05 121.85
N ARG A 277 26.71 -56.52 121.33
CA ARG A 277 25.64 -57.13 122.14
C ARG A 277 26.07 -58.48 122.70
N ASP A 278 26.74 -59.30 121.90
CA ASP A 278 27.25 -60.60 122.30
C ASP A 278 28.46 -60.49 123.25
N ILE A 279 29.34 -59.51 123.05
CA ILE A 279 30.38 -59.15 124.02
C ILE A 279 29.73 -58.73 125.34
N ARG A 280 28.63 -57.96 125.33
CA ARG A 280 27.90 -57.60 126.55
C ARG A 280 27.20 -58.80 127.22
N THR A 281 26.61 -59.73 126.47
CA THR A 281 26.03 -60.96 127.07
C THR A 281 27.12 -61.86 127.64
N LYS A 282 28.26 -62.04 126.94
CA LYS A 282 29.42 -62.78 127.44
C LYS A 282 30.12 -62.10 128.61
N GLN A 283 30.17 -60.77 128.66
CA GLN A 283 30.61 -60.00 129.83
C GLN A 283 29.65 -60.17 131.01
N ALA A 284 28.33 -60.19 130.78
CA ALA A 284 27.34 -60.43 131.83
C ALA A 284 27.35 -61.90 132.32
N GLU A 285 27.60 -62.87 131.45
CA GLU A 285 27.86 -64.27 131.83
C GLU A 285 29.16 -64.39 132.62
N ASN A 286 30.25 -63.76 132.18
CA ASN A 286 31.51 -63.77 132.90
C ASN A 286 31.36 -63.09 134.27
N ALA A 287 30.69 -61.93 134.37
CA ALA A 287 30.39 -61.28 135.64
C ALA A 287 29.52 -62.15 136.57
N LYS A 288 28.56 -62.93 136.03
CA LYS A 288 27.83 -63.95 136.81
C LYS A 288 28.74 -65.08 137.29
N LEU A 289 29.67 -65.53 136.46
CA LEU A 289 30.65 -66.56 136.82
C LEU A 289 31.66 -66.04 137.85
N THR A 290 32.16 -64.81 137.73
CA THR A 290 33.02 -64.16 138.73
C THR A 290 32.26 -63.94 140.05
N ALA A 291 30.98 -63.55 140.00
CA ALA A 291 30.13 -63.44 141.19
C ALA A 291 29.65 -64.79 141.76
N PHE A 292 29.86 -65.89 141.04
CA PHE A 292 29.66 -67.25 141.52
C PHE A 292 30.97 -67.80 142.11
N MET A 293 32.11 -67.55 141.46
CA MET A 293 33.44 -67.78 142.04
C MET A 293 33.58 -67.04 143.36
N SER A 294 33.30 -65.73 143.44
CA SER A 294 33.42 -65.01 144.70
C SER A 294 32.41 -65.45 145.77
N ARG A 295 31.32 -66.15 145.43
CA ARG A 295 30.50 -66.87 146.42
C ARG A 295 31.17 -68.14 146.88
N ILE A 296 31.73 -68.95 145.98
CA ILE A 296 32.52 -70.12 146.32
C ILE A 296 33.74 -69.74 147.15
N ASP A 297 34.45 -68.66 146.83
CA ASP A 297 35.59 -68.16 147.61
C ASP A 297 35.15 -67.71 149.01
N ASN A 298 34.00 -67.03 149.13
CA ASN A 298 33.41 -66.70 150.44
C ASN A 298 32.92 -67.95 151.20
N GLU A 299 32.36 -68.95 150.51
CA GLU A 299 31.98 -70.25 151.10
C GLU A 299 33.21 -71.02 151.56
N ILE A 300 34.33 -70.97 150.82
CA ILE A 300 35.64 -71.50 151.21
C ILE A 300 36.14 -70.78 152.46
N ILE A 301 36.15 -69.44 152.50
CA ILE A 301 36.56 -68.66 153.70
C ILE A 301 35.66 -68.99 154.91
N ILE A 302 34.35 -69.20 154.69
CA ILE A 302 33.41 -69.62 155.73
C ILE A 302 33.69 -71.07 156.20
N LEU A 303 34.08 -71.97 155.29
CA LEU A 303 34.47 -73.34 155.63
C LEU A 303 35.85 -73.41 156.29
N GLU A 304 36.80 -72.57 155.90
CA GLU A 304 38.12 -72.42 156.54
C GLU A 304 37.98 -71.86 157.96
N THR A 305 37.20 -70.80 158.17
CA THR A 305 36.92 -70.27 159.51
C THR A 305 36.09 -71.23 160.37
N GLN A 306 35.22 -72.06 159.78
CA GLN A 306 34.60 -73.18 160.48
C GLN A 306 35.59 -74.31 160.81
N MET A 307 36.55 -74.58 159.93
CA MET A 307 37.61 -75.57 160.15
C MET A 307 38.57 -75.12 161.25
N ASP A 308 38.97 -73.86 161.30
CA ASP A 308 39.70 -73.25 162.43
C ASP A 308 38.86 -73.28 163.70
N GLY A 309 37.55 -73.02 163.60
CA GLY A 309 36.57 -73.19 164.68
C GLY A 309 36.35 -74.63 165.14
N LEU A 310 36.85 -75.63 164.39
CA LEU A 310 36.89 -77.05 164.77
C LEU A 310 38.29 -77.48 165.23
N LEU A 311 39.36 -76.89 164.69
CA LEU A 311 40.75 -77.10 165.13
C LEU A 311 40.97 -76.53 166.53
N THR A 312 40.48 -75.32 166.81
CA THR A 312 40.46 -74.73 168.16
C THR A 312 39.71 -75.61 169.17
N LYS A 313 38.51 -76.08 168.83
CA LYS A 313 37.75 -77.04 169.67
C LYS A 313 38.46 -78.39 169.84
N LYS A 314 39.17 -78.87 168.81
CA LYS A 314 40.02 -80.06 168.90
C LYS A 314 41.19 -79.84 169.85
N GLU A 315 41.81 -78.67 169.84
CA GLU A 315 42.86 -78.31 170.80
C GLU A 315 42.33 -78.15 172.23
N GLU A 316 41.15 -77.55 172.42
CA GLU A 316 40.49 -77.49 173.72
C GLU A 316 40.19 -78.90 174.23
N ALA A 317 39.69 -79.78 173.36
CA ALA A 317 39.44 -81.18 173.68
C ALA A 317 40.73 -81.95 174.03
N THR A 318 41.86 -81.76 173.33
CA THR A 318 43.12 -82.41 173.68
C THR A 318 43.74 -81.84 174.96
N LYS A 319 43.62 -80.53 175.21
CA LYS A 319 44.00 -79.89 176.48
C LYS A 319 43.17 -80.44 177.65
N ALA A 320 41.87 -80.65 177.45
CA ALA A 320 41.00 -81.32 178.43
C ALA A 320 41.35 -82.81 178.62
N TYR A 321 41.69 -83.54 177.56
CA TYR A 321 42.09 -84.95 177.63
C TYR A 321 43.39 -85.13 178.44
N ALA A 322 44.38 -84.27 178.24
CA ALA A 322 45.64 -84.28 178.99
C ALA A 322 45.46 -83.94 180.49
N LEU A 323 44.46 -83.11 180.83
CA LEU A 323 44.07 -82.88 182.22
C LEU A 323 43.40 -84.12 182.84
N LEU A 324 42.54 -84.80 182.07
CA LEU A 324 41.89 -86.04 182.51
C LEU A 324 42.90 -87.16 182.75
N GLU A 325 43.86 -87.35 181.83
CA GLU A 325 44.95 -88.33 181.93
C GLU A 325 45.79 -88.13 183.21
N LYS A 326 46.10 -86.87 183.56
CA LYS A 326 46.73 -86.50 184.84
C LYS A 326 45.89 -86.87 186.06
N SER A 327 44.56 -86.73 186.00
CA SER A 327 43.67 -87.12 187.11
C SER A 327 43.59 -88.64 187.29
N ILE A 328 43.63 -89.41 186.19
CA ILE A 328 43.63 -90.87 186.20
C ILE A 328 44.93 -91.40 186.82
N ALA A 329 46.08 -90.80 186.52
CA ALA A 329 47.36 -91.18 187.14
C ALA A 329 47.32 -91.07 188.68
N ASN A 330 46.76 -89.98 189.23
CA ASN A 330 46.64 -89.77 190.67
C ASN A 330 45.71 -90.81 191.33
N THR A 331 44.53 -91.04 190.77
CA THR A 331 43.55 -92.01 191.33
C THR A 331 44.05 -93.46 191.31
N ILE A 332 44.91 -93.84 190.34
CA ILE A 332 45.60 -95.14 190.32
C ILE A 332 46.58 -95.27 191.51
N GLN A 333 47.23 -94.17 191.92
CA GLN A 333 48.17 -94.17 193.03
C GLN A 333 47.46 -94.28 194.40
N GLU A 334 46.32 -93.61 194.57
CA GLU A 334 45.48 -93.74 195.77
C GLU A 334 44.90 -95.15 195.91
N ARG A 335 44.40 -95.76 194.82
CA ARG A 335 43.79 -97.10 194.81
C ARG A 335 44.70 -98.17 195.43
N LYS A 336 46.00 -98.13 195.13
CA LYS A 336 46.99 -99.05 195.73
C LYS A 336 47.15 -98.90 197.24
N ALA A 337 46.91 -97.71 197.80
CA ALA A 337 46.94 -97.47 199.24
C ALA A 337 45.69 -97.97 199.97
N GLN A 338 44.53 -98.07 199.28
CA GLN A 338 43.33 -98.72 199.82
C GLN A 338 43.35 -100.25 199.68
N GLU A 339 43.91 -100.81 198.61
CA GLU A 339 44.02 -102.27 198.44
C GLU A 339 44.80 -102.95 199.57
N GLN A 340 45.85 -102.31 200.09
CA GLN A 340 46.61 -102.85 201.22
C GLN A 340 45.76 -102.91 202.51
N LYS A 341 44.97 -101.86 202.79
CA LYS A 341 44.06 -101.80 203.97
C LYS A 341 42.89 -102.79 203.88
N MET A 342 42.53 -103.22 202.66
CA MET A 342 41.50 -104.25 202.45
C MET A 342 41.94 -105.62 202.97
N LYS A 343 43.22 -105.98 202.87
CA LYS A 343 43.74 -107.27 203.36
C LYS A 343 43.59 -107.43 204.88
N ASP A 344 43.87 -106.37 205.63
CA ASP A 344 43.80 -106.41 207.09
C ASP A 344 42.36 -106.63 207.60
N LYS A 345 41.34 -106.18 206.86
CA LYS A 345 39.92 -106.36 207.21
C LYS A 345 39.29 -107.68 206.74
N VAL A 346 39.91 -108.39 205.79
CA VAL A 346 39.48 -109.77 205.44
C VAL A 346 39.74 -110.75 206.60
N ALA A 347 40.74 -110.50 207.44
CA ALA A 347 41.03 -111.33 208.61
C ALA A 347 39.93 -111.25 209.70
N GLU A 348 39.26 -110.11 209.86
CA GLU A 348 38.22 -109.90 210.88
C GLU A 348 36.87 -110.56 210.52
N LEU A 349 36.56 -110.72 209.24
CA LEU A 349 35.29 -111.31 208.78
C LEU A 349 35.16 -112.80 209.09
N SER A 350 36.28 -113.50 209.29
CA SER A 350 36.36 -114.95 209.58
C SER A 350 35.63 -115.38 210.87
N GLU A 351 35.35 -114.45 211.80
CA GLU A 351 34.76 -114.76 213.11
C GLU A 351 33.22 -114.58 213.16
N VAL A 352 32.64 -113.80 212.23
CA VAL A 352 31.23 -113.37 212.31
C VAL A 352 30.26 -114.40 211.71
N GLU A 353 30.66 -115.11 210.65
CA GLU A 353 29.79 -116.07 209.95
C GLU A 353 29.37 -117.28 210.82
N LYS A 354 30.05 -117.52 211.95
CA LYS A 354 29.72 -118.57 212.92
C LYS A 354 28.40 -118.37 213.68
N GLN A 355 27.81 -117.16 213.66
CA GLN A 355 26.66 -116.81 214.52
C GLN A 355 25.29 -116.91 213.83
N ILE A 356 25.22 -116.89 212.49
CA ILE A 356 23.94 -116.73 211.76
C ILE A 356 23.45 -118.08 211.20
N ALA A 357 23.32 -119.08 212.08
CA ALA A 357 22.99 -120.46 211.67
C ALA A 357 22.00 -121.22 212.58
N LYS A 358 21.41 -120.60 213.62
CA LYS A 358 20.69 -121.39 214.65
C LYS A 358 19.37 -120.89 215.25
N HIS A 359 19.05 -119.60 215.18
CA HIS A 359 17.74 -119.09 215.64
C HIS A 359 17.08 -118.31 214.51
N ALA A 360 16.10 -118.88 213.80
CA ALA A 360 14.75 -119.31 214.21
C ALA A 360 13.76 -118.13 214.15
N LYS A 361 12.75 -118.15 213.27
CA LYS A 361 11.65 -119.15 213.19
C LYS A 361 10.79 -119.15 214.47
N ALA A 362 10.51 -117.95 214.99
CA ALA A 362 9.59 -117.69 216.10
C ALA A 362 8.66 -116.46 215.87
N ILE A 363 8.76 -115.77 214.73
CA ILE A 363 7.70 -114.89 214.21
C ILE A 363 7.56 -115.20 212.71
N VAL A 364 6.79 -116.24 212.42
CA VAL A 364 6.11 -116.44 211.12
C VAL A 364 4.70 -115.83 211.17
N GLU A 365 4.23 -115.44 212.36
CA GLU A 365 2.82 -115.10 212.64
C GLU A 365 2.55 -113.58 212.70
N MET A 366 3.44 -112.78 212.10
CA MET A 366 3.03 -111.66 211.24
C MET A 366 4.02 -111.56 210.06
N GLU A 367 3.69 -111.88 208.82
CA GLU A 367 2.42 -112.27 208.19
C GLU A 367 1.23 -111.31 208.33
N ASN A 368 0.93 -110.61 207.23
CA ASN A 368 -0.29 -109.82 207.00
C ASN A 368 -0.38 -108.57 207.91
N GLU A 369 -0.69 -107.37 207.43
CA GLU A 369 -1.66 -107.09 206.36
C GLU A 369 -1.09 -106.55 205.05
N VAL A 370 0.18 -106.11 205.00
CA VAL A 370 0.83 -105.58 203.78
C VAL A 370 2.15 -106.30 203.47
N LEU A 371 2.12 -107.63 203.50
CA LEU A 371 3.14 -108.47 202.86
C LEU A 371 3.21 -108.12 201.36
N VAL A 372 4.40 -107.98 200.77
CA VAL A 372 5.28 -109.10 200.40
C VAL A 372 4.53 -110.18 199.61
N HIS A 373 4.31 -109.92 198.33
CA HIS A 373 5.31 -110.38 197.38
C HIS A 373 5.92 -109.13 196.70
N LEU A 374 7.25 -109.03 196.56
CA LEU A 374 8.00 -109.72 195.51
C LEU A 374 7.37 -109.44 194.13
N SER A 375 7.81 -108.40 193.41
CA SER A 375 8.79 -108.61 192.33
C SER A 375 8.14 -108.94 190.95
N LYS A 376 8.86 -109.08 189.82
CA LYS A 376 10.31 -109.11 189.62
C LYS A 376 10.71 -108.61 188.23
N GLU A 377 11.92 -108.05 188.17
CA GLU A 377 12.91 -108.08 187.07
C GLU A 377 12.51 -107.88 185.58
N CYS A 378 13.43 -107.18 184.90
CA CYS A 378 13.90 -107.46 183.54
C CYS A 378 13.09 -107.00 182.30
N THR A 379 13.64 -105.94 181.67
CA THR A 379 14.20 -105.91 180.29
C THR A 379 13.30 -106.27 179.08
N LEU A 380 13.59 -105.90 177.80
CA LEU A 380 14.77 -105.34 177.11
C LEU A 380 14.33 -104.67 175.77
N LYS A 381 15.30 -104.06 175.05
CA LYS A 381 15.35 -103.70 173.60
C LYS A 381 14.70 -102.40 173.05
N GLN A 382 15.59 -101.45 172.75
CA GLN A 382 16.04 -101.03 171.39
C GLN A 382 15.10 -100.33 170.36
N GLU A 383 15.68 -99.28 169.76
CA GLU A 383 15.42 -98.65 168.44
C GLU A 383 14.21 -97.72 168.20
N SER A 384 14.49 -96.52 167.68
CA SER A 384 14.20 -96.19 166.27
C SER A 384 15.02 -94.99 165.78
N GLN A 385 15.41 -94.98 164.49
CA GLN A 385 16.19 -93.87 163.88
C GLN A 385 15.67 -93.46 162.48
N GLY A 386 14.49 -93.95 162.07
CA GLY A 386 14.00 -93.83 160.68
C GLY A 386 13.25 -92.55 160.30
N ALA A 387 12.64 -91.84 161.26
CA ALA A 387 11.63 -90.81 160.97
C ALA A 387 12.13 -89.51 160.30
N LEU A 388 13.44 -89.27 160.23
CA LEU A 388 14.01 -87.97 159.83
C LEU A 388 14.21 -87.78 158.31
N LEU A 389 14.02 -88.82 157.48
CA LEU A 389 14.35 -88.75 156.04
C LEU A 389 13.17 -88.38 155.12
N GLU A 390 11.93 -88.70 155.48
CA GLU A 390 10.77 -88.44 154.61
C GLU A 390 10.29 -86.98 154.66
N ILE A 391 10.37 -86.35 155.84
CA ILE A 391 9.88 -84.99 156.11
C ILE A 391 10.60 -83.92 155.24
N ARG A 392 11.84 -84.17 154.80
CA ARG A 392 12.56 -83.24 153.89
C ARG A 392 11.96 -83.22 152.49
N LYS A 393 11.70 -84.39 151.88
CA LYS A 393 11.29 -84.50 150.47
C LYS A 393 9.98 -83.77 150.13
N ILE A 394 9.06 -83.67 151.09
CA ILE A 394 7.76 -83.01 150.89
C ILE A 394 7.90 -81.47 150.89
N LYS A 395 8.81 -80.90 151.70
CA LYS A 395 8.96 -79.43 151.81
C LYS A 395 9.53 -78.77 150.54
N ASP A 396 10.44 -79.45 149.86
CA ASP A 396 11.11 -78.86 148.69
C ASP A 396 10.19 -78.84 147.45
N SER A 397 9.25 -79.80 147.35
CA SER A 397 8.26 -79.82 146.26
C SER A 397 7.20 -78.72 146.36
N ILE A 398 6.86 -78.25 147.57
CA ILE A 398 5.88 -77.17 147.78
C ILE A 398 6.48 -75.83 147.35
N ARG A 399 7.70 -75.52 147.81
CA ARG A 399 8.43 -74.29 147.48
C ARG A 399 8.60 -74.07 145.98
N ALA A 400 8.88 -75.15 145.23
CA ALA A 400 9.02 -75.09 143.78
C ALA A 400 7.73 -74.65 143.05
N LYS A 401 6.54 -74.84 143.64
CA LYS A 401 5.27 -74.38 143.08
C LYS A 401 4.91 -72.96 143.50
N GLU A 402 5.16 -72.58 144.74
CA GLU A 402 5.01 -71.20 145.23
C GLU A 402 5.87 -70.21 144.43
N GLN A 403 7.10 -70.63 144.09
CA GLN A 403 8.04 -69.84 143.27
C GLN A 403 7.61 -69.71 141.80
N GLN A 404 6.74 -70.59 141.31
CA GLN A 404 6.22 -70.56 139.93
C GLN A 404 5.00 -69.63 139.79
N VAL A 405 4.13 -69.60 140.81
CA VAL A 405 2.98 -68.66 140.87
C VAL A 405 3.46 -67.22 140.96
N THR A 406 4.39 -66.96 141.89
CA THR A 406 4.96 -65.61 142.11
C THR A 406 5.73 -65.06 140.90
N GLN A 407 6.23 -65.91 139.99
CA GLN A 407 6.78 -65.45 138.71
C GLN A 407 5.69 -64.94 137.76
N MET A 408 4.60 -65.68 137.59
CA MET A 408 3.50 -65.26 136.70
C MET A 408 2.79 -63.98 137.17
N GLU A 409 2.63 -63.80 138.48
CA GLU A 409 2.05 -62.57 139.04
C GLU A 409 2.93 -61.33 138.74
N ASN A 410 4.25 -61.48 138.78
CA ASN A 410 5.19 -60.41 138.44
C ASN A 410 5.18 -60.07 136.93
N GLU A 411 5.03 -61.06 136.04
CA GLU A 411 4.91 -60.81 134.60
C GLU A 411 3.61 -60.07 134.25
N LEU A 412 2.50 -60.45 134.90
CA LEU A 412 1.19 -59.82 134.71
C LEU A 412 1.18 -58.38 135.26
N ALA A 413 1.86 -58.13 136.39
CA ALA A 413 2.09 -56.78 136.90
C ALA A 413 2.92 -55.92 135.91
N ARG A 414 3.97 -56.49 135.31
CA ARG A 414 4.87 -55.79 134.39
C ARG A 414 4.16 -55.32 133.12
N ILE A 415 3.42 -56.20 132.44
CA ILE A 415 2.64 -55.85 131.23
C ILE A 415 1.62 -54.74 131.53
N ARG A 416 1.09 -54.70 132.76
CA ARG A 416 0.14 -53.66 133.22
C ARG A 416 0.82 -52.33 133.52
N VAL A 417 2.09 -52.32 133.91
CA VAL A 417 2.92 -51.10 133.99
C VAL A 417 3.25 -50.61 132.57
N ASP A 418 3.69 -51.48 131.68
CA ASP A 418 4.08 -51.11 130.31
C ASP A 418 2.89 -50.47 129.54
N THR A 419 1.68 -51.03 129.67
CA THR A 419 0.46 -50.44 129.08
C THR A 419 0.01 -49.12 129.71
N LEU A 420 0.30 -48.89 131.00
CA LEU A 420 0.09 -47.58 131.64
C LEU A 420 1.16 -46.57 131.20
N GLN A 421 2.41 -46.98 131.04
CA GLN A 421 3.47 -46.13 130.50
C GLN A 421 3.18 -45.70 129.05
N SER A 422 2.72 -46.59 128.17
CA SER A 422 2.33 -46.20 126.80
C SER A 422 1.15 -45.21 126.76
N LYS A 423 0.19 -45.32 127.70
CA LYS A 423 -0.91 -44.36 127.80
C LYS A 423 -0.45 -43.00 128.32
N ALA A 424 0.32 -42.99 129.42
CA ALA A 424 0.91 -41.77 129.96
C ALA A 424 1.82 -41.07 128.93
N TYR A 425 2.60 -41.84 128.14
CA TYR A 425 3.44 -41.28 127.08
C TYR A 425 2.60 -40.55 126.01
N ASN A 426 1.49 -41.15 125.55
CA ASN A 426 0.59 -40.52 124.59
C ASN A 426 -0.12 -39.28 125.18
N GLU A 427 -0.50 -39.28 126.45
CA GLU A 427 -1.01 -38.08 127.12
C GLU A 427 0.07 -36.98 127.22
N THR A 428 1.32 -37.31 127.55
CA THR A 428 2.43 -36.33 127.54
C THR A 428 2.76 -35.80 126.15
N LEU A 429 2.52 -36.58 125.09
CA LEU A 429 2.66 -36.13 123.70
C LEU A 429 1.53 -35.17 123.31
N ALA A 430 0.30 -35.43 123.76
CA ALA A 430 -0.83 -34.54 123.54
C ALA A 430 -0.66 -33.20 124.29
N THR A 431 -0.17 -33.22 125.53
CA THR A 431 0.15 -31.98 126.25
C THR A 431 1.33 -31.23 125.61
N SER A 432 2.39 -31.93 125.19
CA SER A 432 3.53 -31.25 124.55
C SER A 432 3.16 -30.63 123.19
N LEU A 433 2.23 -31.21 122.44
CA LEU A 433 1.66 -30.57 121.25
C LEU A 433 0.88 -29.30 121.59
N ALA A 434 -0.02 -29.34 122.59
CA ALA A 434 -0.79 -28.17 123.01
C ALA A 434 0.08 -27.04 123.60
N ASP A 435 1.17 -27.39 124.30
CA ASP A 435 2.14 -26.43 124.81
C ASP A 435 3.06 -25.89 123.70
N LEU A 436 3.43 -26.71 122.70
CA LEU A 436 4.13 -26.24 121.49
C LEU A 436 3.27 -25.31 120.64
N GLU A 437 1.96 -25.55 120.51
CA GLU A 437 1.03 -24.62 119.84
C GLU A 437 0.94 -23.28 120.59
N LYS A 438 0.93 -23.30 121.93
CA LYS A 438 1.05 -22.07 122.74
C LYS A 438 2.41 -21.39 122.64
N GLU A 439 3.51 -22.14 122.56
CA GLU A 439 4.83 -21.57 122.23
C GLU A 439 4.82 -20.92 120.85
N LEU A 440 4.16 -21.52 119.86
CA LEU A 440 4.10 -20.98 118.49
C LEU A 440 3.21 -19.73 118.42
N GLN A 441 2.10 -19.67 119.16
CA GLN A 441 1.27 -18.46 119.31
C GLN A 441 1.99 -17.36 120.11
N SER A 442 2.67 -17.69 121.20
CA SER A 442 3.43 -16.69 121.97
C SER A 442 4.68 -16.20 121.23
N ARG A 443 5.39 -17.07 120.49
CA ARG A 443 6.51 -16.68 119.63
C ARG A 443 6.05 -15.87 118.42
N SER A 444 4.90 -16.14 117.81
CA SER A 444 4.37 -15.28 116.73
C SER A 444 3.96 -13.90 117.25
N ALA A 445 3.30 -13.80 118.40
CA ALA A 445 3.05 -12.52 119.07
C ALA A 445 4.34 -11.80 119.52
N MET A 446 5.40 -12.55 119.87
CA MET A 446 6.71 -11.99 120.17
C MET A 446 7.47 -11.55 118.91
N VAL A 447 7.32 -12.26 117.79
CA VAL A 447 7.84 -11.86 116.48
C VAL A 447 7.12 -10.60 115.98
N GLU A 448 5.82 -10.46 116.19
CA GLU A 448 5.08 -9.24 115.85
C GLU A 448 5.57 -8.04 116.68
N LYS A 449 5.76 -8.21 118.00
CA LYS A 449 6.43 -7.21 118.84
C LYS A 449 7.85 -6.92 118.39
N MET A 450 8.65 -7.93 118.06
CA MET A 450 9.99 -7.76 117.51
C MET A 450 9.98 -7.08 116.14
N GLN A 451 8.95 -7.24 115.31
CA GLN A 451 8.82 -6.50 114.05
C GLN A 451 8.49 -5.02 114.29
N VAL A 452 7.66 -4.70 115.29
CA VAL A 452 7.43 -3.31 115.73
C VAL A 452 8.69 -2.70 116.33
N ASP A 453 9.41 -3.44 117.18
CA ASP A 453 10.68 -3.00 117.76
C ASP A 453 11.81 -2.95 116.72
N ILE A 454 11.80 -3.78 115.66
CA ILE A 454 12.72 -3.69 114.51
C ILE A 454 12.40 -2.47 113.67
N ARG A 455 11.12 -2.11 113.44
CA ARG A 455 10.77 -0.85 112.77
C ARG A 455 11.24 0.35 113.58
N ARG A 456 10.96 0.37 114.90
CA ARG A 456 11.44 1.41 115.81
C ARG A 456 12.97 1.44 115.92
N ARG A 457 13.63 0.28 115.86
CA ARG A 457 15.09 0.18 115.84
C ARG A 457 15.66 0.61 114.50
N ASN A 458 14.99 0.40 113.38
CA ASN A 458 15.37 0.98 112.09
C ASN A 458 15.21 2.51 112.14
N ASP A 459 14.12 3.05 112.69
CA ASP A 459 13.97 4.50 112.90
C ASP A 459 15.06 5.09 113.82
N GLU A 460 15.51 4.33 114.83
CA GLU A 460 16.65 4.70 115.70
C GLU A 460 18.01 4.47 115.02
N ILE A 461 18.13 3.47 114.13
CA ILE A 461 19.32 3.17 113.33
C ILE A 461 19.49 4.25 112.27
N ASP A 462 18.50 4.59 111.45
CA ASP A 462 18.58 5.63 110.42
C ASP A 462 19.03 6.98 111.02
N ARG A 463 18.51 7.35 112.20
CA ARG A 463 18.96 8.54 112.94
C ARG A 463 20.40 8.40 113.44
N LYS A 464 20.77 7.23 113.98
CA LYS A 464 22.15 6.93 114.39
C LYS A 464 23.08 6.76 113.21
N GLN A 465 22.61 6.42 112.02
CA GLN A 465 23.36 6.14 110.81
C GLN A 465 23.66 7.44 110.09
N ASN A 466 22.72 8.39 110.06
CA ASN A 466 23.03 9.80 109.76
C ASN A 466 24.08 10.41 110.71
N GLN A 467 24.14 9.97 111.99
CA GLN A 467 25.22 10.33 112.92
C GLN A 467 26.50 9.50 112.70
N LEU A 468 26.38 8.24 112.30
CA LEU A 468 27.47 7.33 111.99
C LEU A 468 28.16 7.75 110.69
N ASP A 469 27.46 8.35 109.73
CA ASP A 469 28.02 8.89 108.50
C ASP A 469 28.77 10.20 108.76
N GLN A 470 28.27 11.05 109.66
CA GLN A 470 28.99 12.23 110.17
C GLN A 470 30.23 11.85 110.99
N LEU A 471 30.22 10.69 111.66
CA LEU A 471 31.38 10.11 112.34
C LEU A 471 32.29 9.32 111.38
N ASN A 472 31.76 8.69 110.33
CA ASN A 472 32.51 7.96 109.31
C ASN A 472 33.33 8.94 108.47
N HIS A 473 32.81 10.12 108.10
CA HIS A 473 33.65 11.16 107.48
C HIS A 473 34.76 11.70 108.40
N GLN A 474 34.70 11.42 109.71
CA GLN A 474 35.82 11.66 110.65
C GLN A 474 36.71 10.42 110.80
N TYR A 475 36.14 9.21 110.69
CA TYR A 475 36.84 7.92 110.77
C TYR A 475 37.60 7.56 109.48
N GLU A 476 37.10 7.91 108.30
CA GLU A 476 37.74 7.75 106.99
C GLU A 476 39.05 8.58 106.93
N ARG A 477 39.05 9.78 107.54
CA ARG A 477 40.26 10.59 107.74
C ARG A 477 41.29 9.96 108.68
N ILE A 478 40.92 8.91 109.42
CA ILE A 478 41.81 8.16 110.33
C ILE A 478 42.19 6.81 109.71
N LEU A 479 41.25 6.12 109.05
CA LEU A 479 41.48 4.87 108.31
C LEU A 479 42.40 5.07 107.10
N ALA A 480 42.34 6.22 106.43
CA ALA A 480 43.30 6.57 105.37
C ALA A 480 44.76 6.72 105.87
N ALA A 481 45.01 6.71 107.18
CA ALA A 481 46.34 6.74 107.78
C ALA A 481 46.80 5.37 108.36
N HIS A 482 45.92 4.38 108.46
CA HIS A 482 46.23 3.05 109.01
C HIS A 482 45.31 1.96 108.42
N ASN A 483 45.76 1.29 107.35
CA ASN A 483 45.68 -0.19 107.16
C ASN A 483 46.21 -0.67 105.78
N ASP A 484 47.45 -0.30 105.43
CA ASP A 484 48.28 -1.17 104.59
C ASP A 484 49.02 -2.15 105.51
N MET A 485 48.65 -3.45 105.47
CA MET A 485 49.44 -4.67 105.83
C MET A 485 48.53 -5.82 106.33
N GLN A 486 48.46 -6.92 105.57
CA GLN A 486 48.22 -8.34 105.98
C GLN A 486 46.98 -8.69 106.88
N GLY A 487 46.38 -9.88 106.84
CA GLY A 487 46.62 -11.10 106.07
C GLY A 487 46.05 -12.33 106.82
N ASP A 488 45.27 -13.16 106.13
CA ASP A 488 44.78 -14.52 106.46
C ASP A 488 44.13 -14.86 107.82
N HIS A 489 42.90 -15.40 107.76
CA HIS A 489 42.60 -16.81 108.07
C HIS A 489 41.11 -17.15 107.79
N VAL A 490 40.83 -18.18 106.96
CA VAL A 490 39.48 -18.68 106.63
C VAL A 490 39.53 -20.22 106.50
N GLY A 491 38.50 -20.93 106.98
CA GLY A 491 38.55 -22.39 107.14
C GLY A 491 38.30 -23.23 105.87
N PRO A 492 38.68 -24.53 105.81
CA PRO A 492 38.50 -25.38 104.62
C PRO A 492 37.04 -25.57 104.17
N LEU A 493 36.09 -25.55 105.12
CA LEU A 493 34.66 -25.61 104.83
C LEU A 493 34.15 -24.29 104.23
N GLU A 494 34.66 -23.16 104.69
CA GLU A 494 34.33 -21.85 104.12
C GLU A 494 34.99 -21.66 102.75
N ALA A 495 36.19 -22.20 102.53
CA ALA A 495 36.85 -22.23 101.22
C ALA A 495 36.05 -23.05 100.19
N THR A 496 35.45 -24.18 100.60
CA THR A 496 34.60 -25.01 99.74
C THR A 496 33.19 -24.44 99.55
N ILE A 497 32.60 -23.79 100.57
CA ILE A 497 31.36 -23.01 100.41
C ILE A 497 31.58 -21.83 99.46
N ASN A 498 32.71 -21.12 99.57
CA ASN A 498 33.04 -20.02 98.67
C ASN A 498 33.35 -20.48 97.24
N SER A 499 33.99 -21.65 97.04
CA SER A 499 34.23 -22.17 95.69
C SER A 499 32.93 -22.66 95.03
N LEU A 500 32.04 -23.32 95.78
CA LEU A 500 30.70 -23.69 95.31
C LEU A 500 29.83 -22.45 95.04
N SER A 501 29.88 -21.44 95.90
CA SER A 501 29.13 -20.18 95.70
C SER A 501 29.64 -19.42 94.46
N LYS A 502 30.95 -19.38 94.21
CA LYS A 502 31.52 -18.85 92.96
C LYS A 502 31.13 -19.69 91.74
N ALA A 503 31.06 -21.01 91.86
CA ALA A 503 30.59 -21.87 90.77
C ALA A 503 29.10 -21.66 90.45
N ILE A 504 28.26 -21.49 91.47
CA ILE A 504 26.83 -21.15 91.32
C ILE A 504 26.66 -19.76 90.70
N ALA A 505 27.39 -18.74 91.19
CA ALA A 505 27.36 -17.40 90.61
C ALA A 505 27.84 -17.38 89.14
N SER A 506 28.91 -18.11 88.83
CA SER A 506 29.39 -18.29 87.46
C SER A 506 28.36 -18.97 86.57
N LYS A 507 27.64 -20.00 87.06
CA LYS A 507 26.58 -20.66 86.30
C LYS A 507 25.31 -19.83 86.18
N SER A 508 25.02 -18.96 87.16
CA SER A 508 23.94 -17.97 87.07
C SER A 508 24.24 -16.95 85.96
N SER A 509 25.45 -16.38 85.95
CA SER A 509 25.89 -15.43 84.92
C SER A 509 25.94 -16.06 83.52
N GLU A 510 26.38 -17.31 83.40
CA GLU A 510 26.34 -18.08 82.15
C GLU A 510 24.90 -18.32 81.66
N ASN A 511 23.96 -18.58 82.59
CA ASN A 511 22.55 -18.75 82.27
C ASN A 511 21.86 -17.43 81.88
N GLU A 512 22.20 -16.31 82.54
CA GLU A 512 21.74 -14.97 82.13
C GLU A 512 22.27 -14.58 80.75
N ALA A 513 23.54 -14.86 80.45
CA ALA A 513 24.12 -14.64 79.13
C ALA A 513 23.43 -15.49 78.05
N LEU A 514 23.12 -16.76 78.34
CA LEU A 514 22.35 -17.63 77.44
C LEU A 514 20.89 -17.16 77.27
N GLN A 515 20.26 -16.58 78.29
CA GLN A 515 18.94 -15.98 78.17
C GLN A 515 18.97 -14.70 77.33
N GLN A 516 19.97 -13.84 77.50
CA GLN A 516 20.16 -12.64 76.67
C GLN A 516 20.39 -13.03 75.20
N GLU A 517 21.24 -14.01 74.93
CA GLU A 517 21.48 -14.50 73.56
C GLU A 517 20.24 -15.17 72.96
N TRP A 518 19.46 -15.92 73.75
CA TRP A 518 18.18 -16.46 73.31
C TRP A 518 17.17 -15.35 72.96
N ILE A 519 17.06 -14.30 73.77
CA ILE A 519 16.21 -13.12 73.47
C ILE A 519 16.71 -12.41 72.21
N ARG A 520 18.03 -12.28 72.03
CA ARG A 520 18.66 -11.67 70.85
C ARG A 520 18.28 -12.44 69.58
N LEU A 521 18.50 -13.76 69.56
CA LEU A 521 18.17 -14.65 68.45
C LEU A 521 16.64 -14.72 68.18
N GLN A 522 15.82 -14.70 69.23
CA GLN A 522 14.36 -14.65 69.11
C GLN A 522 13.89 -13.33 68.48
N THR A 523 14.55 -12.22 68.80
CA THR A 523 14.29 -10.89 68.22
C THR A 523 14.74 -10.82 66.76
N GLU A 524 15.92 -11.37 66.43
CA GLU A 524 16.38 -11.53 65.05
C GLU A 524 15.39 -12.37 64.23
N LEU A 525 14.90 -13.50 64.77
CA LEU A 525 13.92 -14.36 64.11
C LEU A 525 12.58 -13.66 63.86
N VAL A 526 12.12 -12.80 64.80
CA VAL A 526 10.95 -11.95 64.57
C VAL A 526 11.22 -10.92 63.47
N ASN A 527 12.39 -10.29 63.46
CA ASN A 527 12.76 -9.32 62.41
C ASN A 527 12.85 -9.99 61.03
N TYR A 528 13.47 -11.16 60.90
CA TYR A 528 13.49 -11.93 59.66
C TYR A 528 12.10 -12.40 59.22
N LYS A 529 11.20 -12.69 60.16
CA LYS A 529 9.80 -13.02 59.82
C LYS A 529 9.04 -11.79 59.31
N ASN A 530 9.29 -10.62 59.87
CA ASN A 530 8.69 -9.37 59.41
C ASN A 530 9.21 -9.02 58.01
N THR A 531 10.52 -9.01 57.77
CA THR A 531 11.06 -8.73 56.42
C THR A 531 10.64 -9.77 55.39
N MET A 532 10.45 -11.04 55.78
CA MET A 532 9.86 -12.06 54.90
C MET A 532 8.38 -11.75 54.54
N ASN A 533 7.61 -11.16 55.45
CA ASN A 533 6.26 -10.68 55.12
C ASN A 533 6.31 -9.47 54.18
N ASP A 534 7.17 -8.49 54.47
CA ASP A 534 7.34 -7.28 53.65
C ASP A 534 7.76 -7.65 52.21
N ILE A 535 8.66 -8.63 52.06
CA ILE A 535 9.08 -9.19 50.76
C ILE A 535 7.93 -9.92 50.07
N ASN A 536 7.12 -10.71 50.79
CA ASN A 536 5.96 -11.37 50.20
C ASN A 536 4.89 -10.38 49.73
N GLU A 537 4.64 -9.30 50.48
CA GLU A 537 3.73 -8.23 50.08
C GLU A 537 4.27 -7.48 48.85
N ALA A 538 5.56 -7.15 48.82
CA ALA A 538 6.21 -6.56 47.64
C ALA A 538 6.19 -7.47 46.41
N ILE A 539 6.30 -8.80 46.58
CA ILE A 539 6.15 -9.79 45.50
C ILE A 539 4.71 -9.81 44.98
N LEU A 540 3.71 -9.80 45.87
CA LEU A 540 2.30 -9.76 45.49
C LEU A 540 1.97 -8.47 44.73
N ASP A 541 2.51 -7.34 45.19
CA ASP A 541 2.35 -6.03 44.57
C ASP A 541 3.13 -5.91 43.23
N ALA A 542 4.21 -6.68 43.06
CA ALA A 542 4.87 -6.86 41.75
C ALA A 542 4.02 -7.72 40.80
N GLN A 543 3.32 -8.74 41.29
CA GLN A 543 2.42 -9.59 40.48
C GLN A 543 1.16 -8.83 40.01
N THR A 544 0.57 -7.97 40.85
CA THR A 544 -0.53 -7.09 40.44
C THR A 544 -0.06 -6.07 39.38
N LYS A 545 1.11 -5.45 39.56
CA LYS A 545 1.71 -4.55 38.55
C LYS A 545 2.01 -5.28 37.24
N ALA A 546 2.55 -6.51 37.28
CA ALA A 546 2.84 -7.32 36.10
C ALA A 546 1.57 -7.71 35.33
N THR A 547 0.49 -8.10 36.02
CA THR A 547 -0.80 -8.42 35.38
C THR A 547 -1.50 -7.20 34.78
N ILE A 548 -1.43 -6.04 35.45
CA ILE A 548 -1.89 -4.76 34.88
C ILE A 548 -1.08 -4.37 33.64
N LEU A 549 0.25 -4.58 33.65
CA LEU A 549 1.10 -4.31 32.49
C LEU A 549 0.83 -5.28 31.32
N ALA A 550 0.54 -6.55 31.60
CA ALA A 550 0.10 -7.51 30.58
C ALA A 550 -1.22 -7.07 29.94
N GLN A 551 -2.24 -6.73 30.74
CA GLN A 551 -3.53 -6.23 30.21
C GLN A 551 -3.36 -4.93 29.40
N LYS A 552 -2.47 -4.01 29.83
CA LYS A 552 -2.12 -2.81 29.04
C LYS A 552 -1.43 -3.16 27.72
N LYS A 553 -0.49 -4.10 27.73
CA LYS A 553 0.19 -4.60 26.52
C LYS A 553 -0.83 -5.21 25.54
N ASP A 554 -1.71 -6.08 26.01
CA ASP A 554 -2.66 -6.78 25.14
C ASP A 554 -3.70 -5.81 24.55
N ARG A 555 -4.16 -4.83 25.33
CA ARG A 555 -4.97 -3.71 24.83
C ARG A 555 -4.22 -2.84 23.81
N LEU A 556 -2.94 -2.55 24.03
CA LEU A 556 -2.12 -1.83 23.04
C LEU A 556 -1.91 -2.64 21.76
N LEU A 557 -1.71 -3.96 21.86
CA LEU A 557 -1.63 -4.87 20.70
C LEU A 557 -2.94 -4.92 19.92
N ALA A 558 -4.08 -4.95 20.61
CA ALA A 558 -5.41 -4.84 19.98
C ALA A 558 -5.56 -3.52 19.23
N ASN A 559 -5.26 -2.38 19.87
CA ASN A 559 -5.28 -1.05 19.23
C ASN A 559 -4.32 -0.96 18.03
N ILE A 560 -3.13 -1.58 18.09
CA ILE A 560 -2.17 -1.65 16.97
C ILE A 560 -2.70 -2.54 15.84
N SER A 561 -3.40 -3.62 16.15
CA SER A 561 -4.06 -4.48 15.15
C SER A 561 -5.18 -3.73 14.44
N GLU A 562 -6.04 -3.04 15.19
CA GLU A 562 -7.11 -2.20 14.65
C GLU A 562 -6.53 -1.07 13.79
N GLY A 563 -5.51 -0.35 14.28
CA GLY A 563 -4.81 0.68 13.52
C GLY A 563 -4.19 0.17 12.22
N LYS A 564 -3.60 -1.03 12.22
CA LYS A 564 -3.11 -1.70 11.00
C LYS A 564 -4.25 -2.02 10.03
N GLN A 565 -5.40 -2.46 10.53
CA GLN A 565 -6.58 -2.75 9.70
C GLN A 565 -7.20 -1.47 9.13
N GLN A 566 -7.25 -0.39 9.91
CA GLN A 566 -7.65 0.94 9.43
C GLN A 566 -6.69 1.46 8.36
N VAL A 567 -5.37 1.33 8.55
CA VAL A 567 -4.36 1.67 7.53
C VAL A 567 -4.52 0.82 6.27
N ALA A 568 -4.74 -0.49 6.38
CA ALA A 568 -5.01 -1.35 5.23
C ALA A 568 -6.28 -0.95 4.47
N ASN A 569 -7.35 -0.58 5.19
CA ASN A 569 -8.59 -0.08 4.59
C ASN A 569 -8.38 1.27 3.89
N LEU A 570 -7.59 2.18 4.47
CA LEU A 570 -7.20 3.45 3.84
C LEU A 570 -6.30 3.24 2.63
N GLN A 571 -5.35 2.29 2.67
CA GLN A 571 -4.51 1.90 1.54
C GLN A 571 -5.39 1.37 0.39
N ASN A 572 -6.34 0.49 0.68
CA ASN A 572 -7.29 -0.05 -0.29
C ASN A 572 -8.18 1.05 -0.89
N LYS A 573 -8.66 1.99 -0.06
CA LYS A 573 -9.43 3.16 -0.54
C LYS A 573 -8.58 4.10 -1.39
N SER A 574 -7.32 4.33 -1.04
CA SER A 574 -6.38 5.12 -1.86
C SER A 574 -6.12 4.43 -3.21
N ASN A 575 -5.92 3.10 -3.21
CA ASN A 575 -5.77 2.32 -4.44
C ASN A 575 -7.02 2.37 -5.32
N ALA A 576 -8.22 2.34 -4.73
CA ALA A 576 -9.48 2.54 -5.43
C ALA A 576 -9.57 3.95 -6.03
N MET A 577 -9.27 4.99 -5.25
CA MET A 577 -9.25 6.38 -5.75
C MET A 577 -8.16 6.62 -6.81
N HIS A 578 -7.03 5.91 -6.78
CA HIS A 578 -6.05 5.93 -7.86
C HIS A 578 -6.54 5.20 -9.12
N LEU A 579 -7.34 4.14 -8.97
CA LEU A 579 -7.99 3.45 -10.09
C LEU A 579 -9.08 4.33 -10.72
N GLU A 580 -9.92 4.97 -9.90
CA GLU A 580 -10.91 5.97 -10.32
C GLU A 580 -10.24 7.17 -11.00
N MET A 581 -9.18 7.73 -10.41
CA MET A 581 -8.37 8.80 -11.02
C MET A 581 -7.77 8.36 -12.36
N LYS A 582 -7.31 7.11 -12.48
CA LYS A 582 -6.83 6.56 -13.76
C LYS A 582 -7.97 6.41 -14.78
N GLN A 583 -9.15 5.95 -14.36
CA GLN A 583 -10.35 5.86 -15.20
C GLN A 583 -10.80 7.24 -15.68
N VAL A 584 -10.91 8.22 -14.78
CA VAL A 584 -11.22 9.62 -15.09
C VAL A 584 -10.17 10.22 -16.03
N ASN A 585 -8.87 9.99 -15.80
CA ASN A 585 -7.82 10.44 -16.72
C ASN A 585 -7.90 9.76 -18.10
N THR A 586 -8.27 8.48 -18.18
CA THR A 586 -8.53 7.83 -19.47
C THR A 586 -9.79 8.39 -20.16
N LEU A 587 -10.87 8.66 -19.42
CA LEU A 587 -12.09 9.28 -19.95
C LEU A 587 -11.83 10.71 -20.41
N LEU A 588 -11.05 11.49 -19.65
CA LEU A 588 -10.60 12.83 -20.04
C LEU A 588 -9.73 12.78 -21.30
N SER A 589 -8.82 11.80 -21.43
CA SER A 589 -8.03 11.59 -22.64
C SER A 589 -8.89 11.22 -23.85
N HIS A 590 -9.89 10.34 -23.68
CA HIS A 590 -10.85 10.01 -24.74
C HIS A 590 -11.75 11.20 -25.09
N SER A 591 -12.18 12.01 -24.11
CA SER A 591 -12.97 13.23 -24.31
C SER A 591 -12.16 14.30 -25.04
N ASN A 592 -10.89 14.51 -24.66
CA ASN A 592 -9.98 15.43 -25.35
C ASN A 592 -9.64 14.94 -26.76
N GLY A 593 -9.54 13.61 -26.97
CA GLY A 593 -9.39 13.01 -28.29
C GLY A 593 -10.64 13.23 -29.15
N ALA A 594 -11.83 12.92 -28.64
CA ALA A 594 -13.10 13.15 -29.32
C ALA A 594 -13.34 14.64 -29.60
N GLN A 595 -12.96 15.55 -28.69
CA GLN A 595 -13.06 16.99 -28.89
C GLN A 595 -12.06 17.51 -29.94
N ARG A 596 -10.85 16.92 -30.03
CA ARG A 596 -9.92 17.20 -31.13
C ARG A 596 -10.47 16.71 -32.46
N ASN A 597 -10.86 15.44 -32.54
CA ASN A 597 -11.48 14.88 -33.74
C ASN A 597 -12.68 15.73 -34.19
N ALA A 598 -13.58 16.11 -33.27
CA ALA A 598 -14.72 16.98 -33.60
C ALA A 598 -14.31 18.40 -34.02
N SER A 599 -13.21 18.94 -33.48
CA SER A 599 -12.64 20.23 -33.92
C SER A 599 -11.98 20.12 -35.30
N ASP A 600 -11.34 19.00 -35.60
CA ASP A 600 -10.72 18.70 -36.89
C ASP A 600 -11.82 18.46 -37.94
N ASP A 601 -12.86 17.68 -37.62
CA ASP A 601 -14.06 17.46 -38.43
C ASP A 601 -14.81 18.78 -38.70
N VAL A 602 -14.94 19.66 -37.71
CA VAL A 602 -15.50 21.02 -37.89
C VAL A 602 -14.61 21.87 -38.79
N PHE A 603 -13.29 21.81 -38.64
CA PHE A 603 -12.36 22.53 -39.52
C PHE A 603 -12.39 22.01 -40.97
N PHE A 604 -12.46 20.69 -41.16
CA PHE A 604 -12.64 20.08 -42.48
C PHE A 604 -13.99 20.47 -43.08
N LEU A 605 -15.07 20.44 -42.30
CA LEU A 605 -16.41 20.86 -42.74
C LEU A 605 -16.46 22.36 -43.08
N GLU A 606 -15.83 23.23 -42.29
CA GLU A 606 -15.71 24.66 -42.58
C GLU A 606 -14.94 24.89 -43.88
N ASN A 607 -13.81 24.22 -44.07
CA ASN A 607 -13.00 24.29 -45.29
C ASN A 607 -13.80 23.80 -46.51
N ASP A 608 -14.49 22.67 -46.40
CA ASP A 608 -15.30 22.12 -47.49
C ASP A 608 -16.55 22.99 -47.79
N LEU A 609 -17.15 23.63 -46.78
CA LEU A 609 -18.20 24.64 -46.95
C LEU A 609 -17.66 25.91 -47.61
N VAL A 610 -16.47 26.40 -47.24
CA VAL A 610 -15.79 27.51 -47.90
C VAL A 610 -15.49 27.16 -49.37
N ARG A 611 -14.99 25.95 -49.64
CA ARG A 611 -14.70 25.47 -51.00
C ARG A 611 -15.96 25.39 -51.86
N ARG A 612 -17.04 24.82 -51.33
CA ARG A 612 -18.37 24.79 -51.99
C ARG A 612 -18.91 26.22 -52.21
N LEU A 613 -18.69 27.14 -51.27
CA LEU A 613 -19.10 28.54 -51.38
C LEU A 613 -18.27 29.29 -52.45
N GLU A 614 -16.98 28.99 -52.60
CA GLU A 614 -16.18 29.46 -53.74
C GLU A 614 -16.64 28.85 -55.07
N GLU A 615 -16.94 27.55 -55.12
CA GLU A 615 -17.49 26.88 -56.30
C GLU A 615 -18.81 27.53 -56.73
N ARG A 616 -19.76 27.74 -55.79
CA ARG A 616 -21.01 28.49 -56.05
C ARG A 616 -20.77 29.95 -56.45
N LYS A 617 -19.76 30.63 -55.91
CA LYS A 617 -19.35 31.98 -56.39
C LYS A 617 -18.83 31.94 -57.83
N ARG A 618 -18.02 30.95 -58.20
CA ARG A 618 -17.53 30.75 -59.58
C ARG A 618 -18.68 30.47 -60.53
N GLU A 619 -19.62 29.60 -60.15
CA GLU A 619 -20.85 29.34 -60.90
C GLU A 619 -21.71 30.60 -61.07
N ALA A 620 -21.93 31.36 -59.99
CA ALA A 620 -22.69 32.61 -60.04
C ALA A 620 -22.06 33.63 -61.01
N ILE A 621 -20.74 33.81 -60.96
CA ILE A 621 -20.00 34.69 -61.89
C ILE A 621 -20.08 34.17 -63.34
N GLN A 622 -20.10 32.85 -63.57
CA GLN A 622 -20.30 32.28 -64.91
C GLN A 622 -21.75 32.48 -65.41
N LEU A 623 -22.74 32.40 -64.53
CA LEU A 623 -24.14 32.67 -64.86
C LEU A 623 -24.38 34.15 -65.12
N GLU A 624 -23.78 35.03 -64.33
CA GLU A 624 -23.81 36.50 -64.54
C GLU A 624 -23.20 36.88 -65.90
N LYS A 625 -22.03 36.32 -66.25
CA LYS A 625 -21.44 36.48 -67.59
C LYS A 625 -22.36 35.99 -68.70
N LYS A 626 -22.97 34.81 -68.57
CA LYS A 626 -23.94 34.29 -69.55
C LYS A 626 -25.19 35.19 -69.67
N VAL A 627 -25.64 35.78 -68.56
CA VAL A 627 -26.75 36.74 -68.56
C VAL A 627 -26.35 38.03 -69.27
N ASP A 628 -25.12 38.53 -69.09
CA ASP A 628 -24.63 39.72 -69.78
C ASP A 628 -24.32 39.47 -71.27
N GLU A 629 -23.80 38.29 -71.65
CA GLU A 629 -23.71 37.82 -73.03
C GLU A 629 -25.11 37.73 -73.69
N THR A 630 -26.12 37.28 -72.94
CA THR A 630 -27.53 37.23 -73.38
C THR A 630 -28.15 38.63 -73.47
N ARG A 631 -27.77 39.57 -72.60
CA ARG A 631 -28.19 40.98 -72.66
C ARG A 631 -27.55 41.71 -73.82
N GLN A 632 -26.26 41.49 -74.08
CA GLN A 632 -25.55 42.08 -75.21
C GLN A 632 -26.13 41.58 -76.52
N SER A 633 -26.23 40.27 -76.72
CA SER A 633 -26.84 39.70 -77.93
C SER A 633 -28.31 40.12 -78.11
N LYS A 634 -29.09 40.29 -77.03
CA LYS A 634 -30.42 40.93 -77.09
C LYS A 634 -30.33 42.39 -77.56
N SER A 635 -29.37 43.16 -77.06
CA SER A 635 -29.16 44.56 -77.48
C SER A 635 -28.76 44.64 -78.95
N ASP A 636 -27.86 43.77 -79.40
CA ASP A 636 -27.40 43.68 -80.79
C ASP A 636 -28.56 43.32 -81.73
N ILE A 637 -29.44 42.39 -81.31
CA ILE A 637 -30.67 42.03 -82.04
C ILE A 637 -31.66 43.22 -82.07
N VAL A 638 -31.80 43.98 -80.98
CA VAL A 638 -32.65 45.18 -80.95
C VAL A 638 -32.09 46.28 -81.86
N GLU A 639 -30.77 46.48 -81.91
CA GLU A 639 -30.15 47.43 -82.85
C GLU A 639 -30.30 46.98 -84.31
N GLN A 640 -30.19 45.68 -84.59
CA GLN A 640 -30.48 45.10 -85.91
C GLN A 640 -31.94 45.31 -86.31
N ILE A 641 -32.91 45.08 -85.40
CA ILE A 641 -34.33 45.37 -85.63
C ILE A 641 -34.53 46.86 -85.92
N LEU A 642 -33.95 47.75 -85.12
CA LEU A 642 -33.99 49.20 -85.36
C LEU A 642 -33.30 49.61 -86.68
N SER A 643 -32.34 48.83 -87.19
CA SER A 643 -31.81 49.01 -88.56
C SER A 643 -32.82 48.57 -89.61
N CYS A 644 -33.40 47.38 -89.48
CA CYS A 644 -34.43 46.88 -90.40
C CYS A 644 -35.67 47.79 -90.43
N GLU A 645 -36.09 48.37 -89.31
CA GLU A 645 -37.17 49.35 -89.25
C GLU A 645 -36.81 50.66 -89.98
N ARG A 646 -35.57 51.13 -89.88
CA ARG A 646 -35.06 52.27 -90.68
C ARG A 646 -35.03 51.96 -92.17
N ASP A 647 -34.62 50.75 -92.55
CA ASP A 647 -34.63 50.29 -93.94
C ASP A 647 -36.06 50.15 -94.49
N ILE A 648 -37.00 49.60 -93.71
CA ILE A 648 -38.43 49.53 -94.06
C ILE A 648 -38.98 50.94 -94.28
N MET A 649 -38.78 51.87 -93.34
CA MET A 649 -39.19 53.28 -93.48
C MET A 649 -38.59 53.96 -94.73
N PHE A 650 -37.35 53.64 -95.09
CA PHE A 650 -36.71 54.13 -96.31
C PHE A 650 -37.38 53.55 -97.58
N TRP A 651 -37.68 52.25 -97.60
CA TRP A 651 -38.36 51.60 -98.72
C TRP A 651 -39.83 52.03 -98.86
N GLU A 652 -40.56 52.21 -97.76
CA GLU A 652 -41.92 52.76 -97.76
C GLU A 652 -41.93 54.17 -98.33
N ARG A 653 -41.01 55.04 -97.91
CA ARG A 653 -40.89 56.41 -98.45
C ARG A 653 -40.54 56.40 -99.94
N LYS A 654 -39.69 55.48 -100.38
CA LYS A 654 -39.35 55.29 -101.79
C LYS A 654 -40.53 54.75 -102.62
N LEU A 655 -41.36 53.88 -102.04
CA LEU A 655 -42.61 53.39 -102.65
C LEU A 655 -43.67 54.50 -102.71
N GLN A 656 -43.75 55.38 -101.71
CA GLN A 656 -44.61 56.56 -101.74
C GLN A 656 -44.21 57.48 -102.89
N VAL A 657 -42.93 57.85 -103.01
CA VAL A 657 -42.43 58.66 -104.14
C VAL A 657 -42.71 57.99 -105.48
N ALA A 658 -42.57 56.66 -105.59
CA ALA A 658 -42.92 55.92 -106.80
C ALA A 658 -44.41 56.06 -107.17
N ARG A 659 -45.33 55.91 -106.19
CA ARG A 659 -46.77 56.12 -106.39
C ARG A 659 -47.11 57.57 -106.75
N GLU A 660 -46.45 58.54 -106.12
CA GLU A 660 -46.60 59.96 -106.44
C GLU A 660 -46.15 60.26 -107.89
N THR A 661 -45.08 59.61 -108.37
CA THR A 661 -44.68 59.71 -109.79
C THR A 661 -45.60 58.94 -110.75
N GLU A 662 -46.20 57.81 -110.33
CA GLU A 662 -47.17 57.04 -111.11
C GLU A 662 -48.48 57.83 -111.30
N MET A 663 -48.98 58.46 -110.23
CA MET A 663 -50.14 59.36 -110.28
C MET A 663 -49.89 60.65 -111.09
N ALA A 664 -48.62 61.02 -111.31
CA ALA A 664 -48.23 62.12 -112.20
C ALA A 664 -48.09 61.70 -113.68
N LEU A 665 -48.30 60.42 -114.01
CA LEU A 665 -48.07 59.82 -115.34
C LEU A 665 -49.31 59.05 -115.86
N ASP A 666 -50.50 59.63 -115.71
CA ASP A 666 -51.75 59.11 -116.28
C ASP A 666 -51.79 59.22 -117.83
N PRO A 667 -51.88 58.10 -118.59
CA PRO A 667 -51.93 58.13 -120.05
C PRO A 667 -53.32 58.46 -120.65
N THR A 668 -54.36 58.69 -119.85
CA THR A 668 -55.77 58.61 -120.29
C THR A 668 -56.29 59.87 -121.02
N ILE A 669 -55.45 60.51 -121.86
CA ILE A 669 -55.80 61.70 -122.66
C ILE A 669 -55.48 61.44 -124.14
N GLY A 670 -56.52 61.23 -124.98
CA GLY A 670 -56.38 61.32 -126.44
C GLY A 670 -57.13 60.30 -127.32
N CYS A 671 -57.83 59.29 -126.77
CA CYS A 671 -58.32 58.13 -127.55
C CYS A 671 -59.44 58.37 -128.60
N ALA A 672 -59.87 59.61 -128.87
CA ALA A 672 -61.10 59.89 -129.62
C ALA A 672 -60.98 59.95 -131.17
N GLU A 673 -59.77 60.08 -131.72
CA GLU A 673 -59.61 60.42 -133.16
C GLU A 673 -59.32 59.22 -134.07
N MET A 674 -58.66 58.16 -133.58
CA MET A 674 -58.18 57.06 -134.42
C MET A 674 -59.27 56.14 -135.02
N GLU A 675 -60.51 56.17 -134.50
CA GLU A 675 -61.57 55.28 -134.99
C GLU A 675 -62.24 55.77 -136.29
N LYS A 676 -62.12 57.05 -136.64
CA LYS A 676 -62.83 57.63 -137.81
C LYS A 676 -62.21 57.22 -139.15
N MET A 677 -60.88 57.14 -139.24
CA MET A 677 -60.17 56.86 -140.50
C MET A 677 -60.34 55.42 -141.02
N LYS A 678 -60.76 54.46 -140.18
CA LYS A 678 -60.81 53.02 -140.55
C LYS A 678 -62.03 52.59 -141.38
N LYS A 679 -62.97 53.50 -141.70
CA LYS A 679 -64.24 53.15 -142.39
C LYS A 679 -64.30 53.49 -143.88
N GLU A 680 -63.29 54.14 -144.45
CA GLU A 680 -63.30 54.64 -145.84
C GLU A 680 -62.60 53.70 -146.83
N ILE A 681 -61.62 52.92 -146.36
CA ILE A 681 -60.72 52.09 -147.21
C ILE A 681 -61.46 50.92 -147.90
N THR A 682 -62.53 50.39 -147.32
CA THR A 682 -63.18 49.14 -147.77
C THR A 682 -64.00 49.23 -149.05
N PHE A 683 -64.26 50.44 -149.59
CA PHE A 683 -65.13 50.61 -150.76
C PHE A 683 -64.43 50.53 -152.13
N MET A 684 -63.13 50.81 -152.21
CA MET A 684 -62.45 50.96 -153.52
C MET A 684 -61.99 49.64 -154.15
N GLU A 685 -61.75 48.59 -153.36
CA GLU A 685 -61.08 47.38 -153.85
C GLU A 685 -61.97 46.49 -154.74
N GLN A 686 -63.30 46.51 -154.55
CA GLN A 686 -64.21 45.59 -155.23
C GLN A 686 -64.50 45.92 -156.71
N ARG A 687 -64.04 47.06 -157.24
CA ARG A 687 -64.05 47.31 -158.71
C ARG A 687 -62.97 46.52 -159.47
N MET A 688 -62.13 45.80 -158.70
CA MET A 688 -61.50 44.50 -158.98
C MET A 688 -61.61 43.90 -160.40
N SER A 689 -60.44 43.70 -161.01
CA SER A 689 -59.99 42.55 -161.83
C SER A 689 -60.85 41.90 -162.94
N GLN A 690 -62.08 42.31 -163.23
CA GLN A 690 -62.88 41.72 -164.32
C GLN A 690 -62.31 42.09 -165.70
N LEU A 691 -62.10 43.39 -165.96
CA LEU A 691 -61.55 43.89 -167.24
C LEU A 691 -60.08 43.54 -167.50
N GLN A 692 -59.35 42.99 -166.51
CA GLN A 692 -57.90 42.78 -166.60
C GLN A 692 -57.46 41.37 -167.02
N ARG A 693 -58.37 40.46 -167.39
CA ARG A 693 -58.01 39.05 -167.65
C ARG A 693 -57.82 38.74 -169.13
N GLU A 694 -58.70 39.23 -169.99
CA GLU A 694 -58.72 38.84 -171.41
C GLU A 694 -57.62 39.54 -172.24
N GLN A 695 -57.33 40.81 -171.96
CA GLN A 695 -56.32 41.60 -172.69
C GLN A 695 -54.87 41.13 -172.46
N LYS A 696 -54.57 40.38 -171.38
CA LYS A 696 -53.18 40.07 -170.99
C LYS A 696 -52.53 38.96 -171.82
N PHE A 697 -53.30 37.96 -172.24
CA PHE A 697 -52.76 36.74 -172.87
C PHE A 697 -51.91 37.03 -174.12
N LEU A 698 -52.39 37.93 -174.99
CA LEU A 698 -51.74 38.23 -176.28
C LEU A 698 -50.48 39.12 -176.13
N ILE A 699 -50.41 39.94 -175.08
CA ILE A 699 -49.25 40.82 -174.80
C ILE A 699 -48.06 40.02 -174.21
N GLU A 700 -48.32 38.83 -173.67
CA GLU A 700 -47.35 38.04 -172.91
C GLU A 700 -46.39 37.20 -173.78
N GLU A 701 -46.71 36.96 -175.06
CA GLU A 701 -45.74 36.37 -176.01
C GLU A 701 -44.73 37.40 -176.53
N MET A 702 -45.18 38.57 -177.00
CA MET A 702 -44.29 39.57 -177.61
C MET A 702 -43.21 40.09 -176.64
N ARG A 703 -43.49 40.11 -175.33
CA ARG A 703 -42.52 40.51 -174.31
C ARG A 703 -41.32 39.57 -174.18
N LYS A 704 -41.51 38.25 -174.37
CA LYS A 704 -40.46 37.24 -174.13
C LYS A 704 -39.24 37.41 -175.05
N MET A 705 -39.45 37.94 -176.26
CA MET A 705 -38.37 38.20 -177.23
C MET A 705 -37.47 39.38 -176.83
N ILE A 706 -38.01 40.41 -176.15
CA ILE A 706 -37.20 41.54 -175.67
C ILE A 706 -36.35 41.14 -174.46
N ASP A 707 -36.93 40.37 -173.54
CA ASP A 707 -36.23 39.94 -172.31
C ASP A 707 -35.03 39.01 -172.63
N HIS A 708 -35.06 38.31 -173.78
CA HIS A 708 -33.90 37.57 -174.30
C HIS A 708 -32.70 38.46 -174.65
N ARG A 709 -32.93 39.71 -175.11
CA ARG A 709 -31.86 40.66 -175.44
C ARG A 709 -31.11 41.14 -174.19
N ASP A 710 -31.83 41.41 -173.10
CA ASP A 710 -31.23 41.78 -171.81
C ASP A 710 -30.42 40.62 -171.20
N ALA A 711 -30.89 39.38 -171.36
CA ALA A 711 -30.18 38.18 -170.89
C ALA A 711 -28.79 37.98 -171.52
N ILE A 712 -28.56 38.53 -172.72
CA ILE A 712 -27.24 38.53 -173.37
C ILE A 712 -26.33 39.61 -172.75
N ARG A 713 -26.85 40.82 -172.49
CA ARG A 713 -26.06 41.91 -171.88
C ARG A 713 -25.69 41.64 -170.42
N THR A 714 -26.57 40.99 -169.64
CA THR A 714 -26.26 40.60 -168.26
C THR A 714 -25.15 39.55 -168.17
N LYS A 715 -25.09 38.60 -169.12
CA LYS A 715 -23.94 37.68 -169.25
C LYS A 715 -22.64 38.42 -169.55
N GLY A 716 -22.69 39.49 -170.37
CA GLY A 716 -21.55 40.38 -170.59
C GLY A 716 -21.06 41.07 -169.31
N LYS A 717 -21.96 41.74 -168.57
CA LYS A 717 -21.61 42.38 -167.28
C LYS A 717 -21.04 41.39 -166.26
N ALA A 718 -21.55 40.15 -166.21
CA ALA A 718 -21.09 39.12 -165.28
C ALA A 718 -19.61 38.69 -165.49
N ILE A 719 -19.14 38.64 -166.74
CA ILE A 719 -17.77 38.23 -167.07
C ILE A 719 -16.74 39.28 -166.59
N GLN A 720 -17.07 40.58 -166.64
CA GLN A 720 -16.19 41.63 -166.11
C GLN A 720 -16.07 41.56 -164.58
N ILE A 721 -17.18 41.33 -163.87
CA ILE A 721 -17.21 41.26 -162.39
C ILE A 721 -16.40 40.06 -161.87
N ALA A 722 -16.40 38.94 -162.58
CA ALA A 722 -15.61 37.76 -162.21
C ALA A 722 -14.08 38.03 -162.21
N SER A 723 -13.59 38.96 -163.04
CA SER A 723 -12.16 39.23 -163.20
C SER A 723 -11.55 40.09 -162.08
N GLN A 724 -12.35 40.76 -161.24
CA GLN A 724 -11.86 41.73 -160.25
C GLN A 724 -11.67 41.15 -158.84
N LYS A 725 -12.16 39.93 -158.56
CA LYS A 725 -12.27 39.40 -157.20
C LYS A 725 -11.02 38.63 -156.72
N ASN A 726 -9.84 39.21 -156.89
CA ASN A 726 -8.57 38.56 -156.55
C ASN A 726 -7.54 39.53 -155.92
N LYS A 727 -7.57 39.67 -154.58
CA LYS A 727 -6.49 40.24 -153.75
C LYS A 727 -6.70 39.99 -152.24
N ASN A 728 -5.75 39.26 -151.65
CA ASN A 728 -5.33 39.25 -150.23
C ASN A 728 -6.31 38.68 -149.15
N GLY A 729 -5.73 38.07 -148.10
CA GLY A 729 -6.43 37.49 -146.95
C GLY A 729 -5.47 36.98 -145.85
N ALA A 730 -6.01 36.51 -144.72
CA ALA A 730 -5.26 35.95 -143.58
C ALA A 730 -6.02 34.80 -142.89
N THR A 731 -5.34 33.97 -142.08
CA THR A 731 -5.65 32.52 -142.04
C THR A 731 -5.92 31.89 -140.66
N ARG A 732 -6.84 30.92 -140.64
CA ARG A 732 -7.38 30.08 -139.53
C ARG A 732 -6.42 29.55 -138.44
N VAL A 733 -5.10 29.47 -138.68
CA VAL A 733 -4.15 28.71 -137.83
C VAL A 733 -3.93 29.32 -136.42
N ALA A 734 -4.26 30.59 -136.20
CA ALA A 734 -4.11 31.23 -134.90
C ALA A 734 -5.01 30.60 -133.81
N VAL A 735 -6.26 30.27 -134.14
CA VAL A 735 -7.30 29.85 -133.19
C VAL A 735 -7.03 28.48 -132.58
N GLU A 736 -6.44 27.57 -133.36
CA GLU A 736 -6.21 26.18 -132.91
C GLU A 736 -5.09 26.10 -131.85
N LYS A 737 -4.14 27.06 -131.79
CA LYS A 737 -3.07 27.06 -130.78
C LYS A 737 -3.54 27.46 -129.39
N GLU A 738 -4.35 28.51 -129.28
CA GLU A 738 -4.80 29.06 -127.99
C GLU A 738 -5.59 28.05 -127.17
N ASN A 739 -6.48 27.30 -127.83
CA ASN A 739 -7.32 26.28 -127.22
C ASN A 739 -6.49 25.15 -126.54
N THR A 740 -5.32 24.80 -127.09
CA THR A 740 -4.44 23.77 -126.50
C THR A 740 -3.74 24.20 -125.21
N ARG A 741 -3.64 25.51 -124.94
CA ARG A 741 -3.03 26.04 -123.72
C ARG A 741 -3.97 25.89 -122.52
N LEU A 742 -5.20 26.36 -122.67
CA LEU A 742 -6.24 26.31 -121.63
C LEU A 742 -6.49 24.87 -121.15
N PHE A 743 -6.45 23.89 -122.06
CA PHE A 743 -6.64 22.47 -121.74
C PHE A 743 -5.53 21.89 -120.84
N LYS A 744 -4.31 22.44 -120.87
CA LYS A 744 -3.21 22.03 -119.99
C LYS A 744 -3.35 22.62 -118.58
N GLU A 745 -3.66 23.92 -118.50
CA GLU A 745 -3.85 24.63 -117.23
C GLU A 745 -5.03 24.02 -116.43
N LEU A 746 -6.12 23.63 -117.09
CA LEU A 746 -7.27 22.94 -116.48
C LEU A 746 -6.89 21.59 -115.83
N ASN A 747 -6.05 20.78 -116.50
CA ASN A 747 -5.67 19.46 -115.99
C ASN A 747 -4.69 19.54 -114.83
N ALA A 748 -3.79 20.54 -114.80
CA ALA A 748 -2.93 20.79 -113.65
C ALA A 748 -3.74 21.06 -112.36
N LYS A 749 -4.78 21.91 -112.44
CA LYS A 749 -5.64 22.20 -111.29
C LYS A 749 -6.50 21.00 -110.84
N ARG A 750 -6.93 20.14 -111.77
CA ARG A 750 -7.56 18.85 -111.43
C ARG A 750 -6.63 17.90 -110.69
N GLN A 751 -5.32 17.96 -110.94
CA GLN A 751 -4.34 17.11 -110.25
C GLN A 751 -4.03 17.61 -108.83
N GLU A 752 -3.91 18.93 -108.62
CA GLU A 752 -3.81 19.54 -107.28
C GLU A 752 -5.03 19.25 -106.38
N SER A 753 -6.24 19.21 -106.96
CA SER A 753 -7.45 18.90 -106.19
C SER A 753 -7.42 17.48 -105.64
N ARG A 754 -6.95 16.50 -106.44
CA ARG A 754 -6.89 15.08 -106.08
C ARG A 754 -5.84 14.75 -105.02
N THR A 755 -4.76 15.52 -104.90
CA THR A 755 -3.77 15.31 -103.83
C THR A 755 -4.28 15.80 -102.48
N LYS A 756 -4.98 16.95 -102.45
CA LYS A 756 -5.65 17.44 -101.24
C LYS A 756 -6.77 16.49 -100.78
N GLU A 757 -7.54 15.93 -101.73
CA GLU A 757 -8.61 14.97 -101.44
C GLU A 757 -8.10 13.65 -100.81
N LYS A 758 -6.84 13.25 -101.09
CA LYS A 758 -6.20 12.12 -100.40
C LYS A 758 -5.82 12.44 -98.97
N LEU A 759 -5.12 13.54 -98.73
CA LEU A 759 -4.66 13.96 -97.40
C LEU A 759 -5.83 14.10 -96.40
N ILE A 760 -7.00 14.57 -96.86
CA ILE A 760 -8.22 14.63 -96.04
C ILE A 760 -8.69 13.22 -95.63
N LYS A 761 -8.69 12.25 -96.55
CA LYS A 761 -9.11 10.86 -96.26
C LYS A 761 -8.12 10.13 -95.35
N GLU A 762 -6.83 10.42 -95.49
CA GLU A 762 -5.78 9.91 -94.61
C GLU A 762 -5.95 10.46 -93.18
N SER A 763 -6.20 11.77 -93.02
CA SER A 763 -6.47 12.39 -91.71
C SER A 763 -7.77 11.90 -91.05
N MET A 764 -8.85 11.66 -91.81
CA MET A 764 -10.08 11.06 -91.27
C MET A 764 -9.83 9.65 -90.69
N ALA A 765 -9.09 8.82 -91.43
CA ALA A 765 -8.77 7.45 -91.00
C ALA A 765 -7.85 7.38 -89.76
N GLU A 766 -7.14 8.46 -89.43
CA GLU A 766 -6.41 8.59 -88.15
C GLU A 766 -7.34 8.99 -87.00
N MET A 767 -8.30 9.89 -87.22
CA MET A 767 -9.29 10.25 -86.19
C MET A 767 -10.22 9.07 -85.84
N ASP A 768 -10.66 8.28 -86.83
CA ASP A 768 -11.48 7.09 -86.60
C ASP A 768 -10.77 6.04 -85.73
N ARG A 769 -9.44 5.94 -85.82
CA ARG A 769 -8.62 5.05 -84.97
C ARG A 769 -8.52 5.57 -83.54
N ILE A 770 -8.25 6.87 -83.37
CA ILE A 770 -8.14 7.48 -82.05
C ILE A 770 -9.48 7.38 -81.30
N ALA A 771 -10.61 7.56 -81.99
CA ALA A 771 -11.94 7.35 -81.42
C ALA A 771 -12.12 5.90 -80.91
N ALA A 772 -11.76 4.90 -81.73
CA ALA A 772 -11.87 3.49 -81.35
C ALA A 772 -10.97 3.08 -80.16
N ASP A 773 -9.82 3.73 -79.97
CA ASP A 773 -8.95 3.49 -78.81
C ASP A 773 -9.44 4.22 -77.55
N VAL A 774 -10.04 5.42 -77.69
CA VAL A 774 -10.76 6.09 -76.60
C VAL A 774 -11.92 5.21 -76.12
N ASP A 775 -12.77 4.71 -77.04
CA ASP A 775 -13.90 3.83 -76.68
C ASP A 775 -13.45 2.57 -75.94
N ARG A 776 -12.30 1.97 -76.30
CA ARG A 776 -11.72 0.83 -75.56
C ARG A 776 -11.37 1.21 -74.13
N THR A 777 -10.60 2.28 -73.92
CA THR A 777 -10.22 2.71 -72.57
C THR A 777 -11.43 3.12 -71.73
N GLN A 778 -12.48 3.68 -72.33
CA GLN A 778 -13.75 3.97 -71.68
C GLN A 778 -14.42 2.69 -71.12
N HIS A 779 -14.43 1.60 -71.89
CA HIS A 779 -14.97 0.31 -71.45
C HIS A 779 -14.07 -0.37 -70.41
N GLU A 780 -12.75 -0.23 -70.49
CA GLU A 780 -11.82 -0.77 -69.47
C GLU A 780 -12.04 -0.09 -68.11
N ILE A 781 -12.25 1.23 -68.09
CA ILE A 781 -12.60 1.98 -66.87
C ILE A 781 -13.93 1.48 -66.28
N GLN A 782 -14.99 1.39 -67.09
CA GLN A 782 -16.30 0.90 -66.63
C GLN A 782 -16.25 -0.53 -66.04
N ASN A 783 -15.42 -1.41 -66.59
CA ASN A 783 -15.22 -2.76 -66.06
C ASN A 783 -14.43 -2.78 -64.73
N LEU A 784 -13.57 -1.78 -64.49
CA LEU A 784 -12.86 -1.62 -63.21
C LEU A 784 -13.79 -1.01 -62.15
N ASP A 785 -14.60 -0.01 -62.51
CA ASP A 785 -15.59 0.59 -61.60
C ASP A 785 -16.59 -0.47 -61.10
N ALA A 786 -17.11 -1.32 -61.99
CA ALA A 786 -18.00 -2.44 -61.61
C ALA A 786 -17.34 -3.46 -60.66
N GLN A 787 -16.03 -3.72 -60.82
CA GLN A 787 -15.27 -4.57 -59.88
C GLN A 787 -15.05 -3.89 -58.53
N ILE A 788 -14.88 -2.56 -58.52
CA ILE A 788 -14.77 -1.76 -57.29
C ILE A 788 -16.09 -1.77 -56.52
N GLU A 789 -17.24 -1.65 -57.20
CA GLU A 789 -18.56 -1.74 -56.55
C GLU A 789 -18.82 -3.11 -55.92
N ASP A 790 -18.54 -4.22 -56.62
CA ASP A 790 -18.70 -5.57 -56.07
C ASP A 790 -17.79 -5.81 -54.86
N LEU A 791 -16.52 -5.41 -54.93
CA LEU A 791 -15.59 -5.50 -53.80
C LEU A 791 -16.03 -4.63 -52.60
N GLN A 792 -16.59 -3.45 -52.84
CA GLN A 792 -17.19 -2.63 -51.77
C GLN A 792 -18.41 -3.31 -51.15
N GLY A 793 -19.27 -3.95 -51.97
CA GLY A 793 -20.40 -4.76 -51.50
C GLY A 793 -19.97 -5.94 -50.63
N GLN A 794 -18.96 -6.70 -51.06
CA GLN A 794 -18.37 -7.80 -50.29
C GLN A 794 -17.79 -7.30 -48.94
N ILE A 795 -17.08 -6.16 -48.93
CA ILE A 795 -16.56 -5.54 -47.70
C ILE A 795 -17.68 -5.07 -46.77
N ALA A 796 -18.78 -4.53 -47.31
CA ALA A 796 -19.95 -4.13 -46.52
C ALA A 796 -20.65 -5.34 -45.88
N ALA A 797 -20.83 -6.44 -46.63
CA ALA A 797 -21.37 -7.69 -46.13
C ALA A 797 -20.51 -8.28 -44.99
N ALA A 798 -19.18 -8.36 -45.20
CA ALA A 798 -18.24 -8.85 -44.18
C ALA A 798 -18.24 -8.00 -42.90
N LYS A 799 -18.42 -6.67 -43.01
CA LYS A 799 -18.60 -5.78 -41.84
C LYS A 799 -19.92 -6.06 -41.10
N LYS A 800 -21.02 -6.28 -41.84
CA LYS A 800 -22.36 -6.58 -41.26
C LYS A 800 -22.41 -7.97 -40.59
N GLU A 801 -21.61 -8.92 -41.07
CA GLU A 801 -21.47 -10.25 -40.44
C GLU A 801 -20.53 -10.21 -39.22
N ARG A 802 -19.40 -9.50 -39.30
CA ARG A 802 -18.48 -9.31 -38.17
C ARG A 802 -19.17 -8.64 -36.97
N THR A 803 -19.95 -7.59 -37.20
CA THR A 803 -20.71 -6.88 -36.13
C THR A 803 -21.74 -7.80 -35.46
N ARG A 804 -22.53 -8.55 -36.24
CA ARG A 804 -23.44 -9.59 -35.72
C ARG A 804 -22.71 -10.61 -34.83
N ALA A 805 -21.52 -11.07 -35.23
CA ALA A 805 -20.73 -12.00 -34.43
C ALA A 805 -20.15 -11.37 -33.14
N GLU A 806 -19.79 -10.08 -33.16
CA GLU A 806 -19.38 -9.34 -31.97
C GLU A 806 -20.53 -9.15 -30.96
N ASP A 807 -21.74 -8.84 -31.45
CA ASP A 807 -22.92 -8.66 -30.59
C ASP A 807 -23.49 -9.99 -30.08
N GLU A 808 -23.47 -11.07 -30.88
CA GLU A 808 -23.81 -12.40 -30.36
C GLU A 808 -22.81 -12.86 -29.29
N LYS A 809 -21.51 -12.57 -29.48
CA LYS A 809 -20.48 -12.83 -28.47
C LYS A 809 -20.73 -12.03 -27.20
N ARG A 810 -21.11 -10.75 -27.29
CA ARG A 810 -21.52 -9.92 -26.13
C ARG A 810 -22.74 -10.50 -25.42
N LEU A 811 -23.77 -10.92 -26.15
CA LEU A 811 -24.97 -11.53 -25.57
C LEU A 811 -24.65 -12.85 -24.84
N ARG A 812 -23.87 -13.73 -25.47
CA ARG A 812 -23.38 -14.98 -24.86
C ARG A 812 -22.52 -14.71 -23.63
N GLN A 813 -21.65 -13.69 -23.66
CA GLN A 813 -20.80 -13.31 -22.52
C GLN A 813 -21.61 -12.71 -21.36
N ASN A 814 -22.62 -11.88 -21.64
CA ASN A 814 -23.54 -11.35 -20.63
C ASN A 814 -24.39 -12.47 -20.01
N ASN A 815 -24.86 -13.44 -20.80
CA ASN A 815 -25.58 -14.59 -20.27
C ASN A 815 -24.68 -15.52 -19.43
N LEU A 816 -23.42 -15.73 -19.84
CA LEU A 816 -22.43 -16.45 -19.03
C LEU A 816 -22.15 -15.72 -17.70
N GLN A 817 -22.10 -14.39 -17.71
CA GLN A 817 -21.92 -13.59 -16.49
C GLN A 817 -23.13 -13.76 -15.56
N ARG A 818 -24.36 -13.60 -16.07
CA ARG A 818 -25.61 -13.81 -15.32
C ARG A 818 -25.70 -15.21 -14.70
N LEU A 819 -25.26 -16.25 -15.43
CA LEU A 819 -25.21 -17.62 -14.90
C LEU A 819 -24.18 -17.78 -13.77
N ARG A 820 -22.99 -17.19 -13.91
CA ARG A 820 -21.95 -17.19 -12.85
C ARG A 820 -22.35 -16.40 -11.62
N ASP A 821 -23.01 -15.26 -11.79
CA ASP A 821 -23.58 -14.48 -10.69
C ASP A 821 -24.70 -15.31 -10.00
N GLY A 822 -25.38 -16.19 -10.74
CA GLY A 822 -26.34 -17.16 -10.21
C GLY A 822 -25.68 -18.27 -9.39
N GLU A 823 -24.61 -18.89 -9.90
CA GLU A 823 -23.79 -19.87 -9.17
C GLU A 823 -23.16 -19.27 -7.90
N ALA A 824 -22.81 -17.98 -7.93
CA ALA A 824 -22.28 -17.23 -6.79
C ALA A 824 -23.36 -16.74 -5.80
N GLY A 825 -24.65 -16.92 -6.09
CA GLY A 825 -25.76 -16.45 -5.26
C GLY A 825 -25.92 -14.91 -5.20
N THR A 826 -25.25 -14.18 -6.08
CA THR A 826 -25.29 -12.70 -6.17
C THR A 826 -26.25 -12.18 -7.24
N TYR A 827 -26.78 -13.06 -8.11
CA TYR A 827 -27.73 -12.69 -9.15
C TYR A 827 -29.05 -12.14 -8.58
N ARG A 828 -29.33 -10.88 -8.92
CA ARG A 828 -30.57 -10.19 -8.58
C ARG A 828 -31.49 -10.17 -9.81
N LEU A 829 -32.69 -10.73 -9.71
CA LEU A 829 -33.72 -10.56 -10.73
C LEU A 829 -33.99 -9.05 -10.92
N LEU A 830 -34.06 -8.62 -12.18
CA LEU A 830 -34.31 -7.22 -12.54
C LEU A 830 -35.79 -6.84 -12.49
N CYS A 831 -36.69 -7.80 -12.70
CA CYS A 831 -38.13 -7.72 -12.48
C CYS A 831 -38.61 -9.05 -11.87
N TYR A 832 -39.62 -9.03 -11.00
CA TYR A 832 -40.36 -10.25 -10.63
C TYR A 832 -41.41 -10.59 -11.72
N PRO A 833 -41.93 -11.83 -11.77
CA PRO A 833 -42.90 -12.24 -12.81
C PRO A 833 -44.17 -11.37 -12.87
N GLU A 834 -44.58 -10.80 -11.73
CA GLU A 834 -45.75 -9.91 -11.62
C GLU A 834 -45.47 -8.50 -12.18
N GLU A 835 -44.22 -8.02 -12.08
CA GLU A 835 -43.77 -6.72 -12.59
C GLU A 835 -43.34 -6.78 -14.07
N SER A 836 -42.98 -7.97 -14.56
CA SER A 836 -42.48 -8.17 -15.93
C SER A 836 -43.48 -7.76 -17.01
N ALA A 837 -44.80 -7.80 -16.73
CA ALA A 837 -45.82 -7.35 -17.67
C ALA A 837 -45.88 -5.81 -17.76
N THR A 838 -45.74 -5.12 -16.62
CA THR A 838 -45.70 -3.64 -16.57
C THR A 838 -44.41 -3.07 -17.13
N GLU A 839 -43.27 -3.72 -16.89
CA GLU A 839 -41.99 -3.29 -17.47
C GLU A 839 -41.96 -3.51 -19.00
N ALA A 840 -42.53 -4.62 -19.49
CA ALA A 840 -42.67 -4.88 -20.92
C ALA A 840 -43.58 -3.85 -21.61
N ALA A 841 -44.76 -3.57 -21.04
CA ALA A 841 -45.68 -2.56 -21.58
C ALA A 841 -45.01 -1.17 -21.68
N ARG A 842 -44.25 -0.76 -20.66
CA ARG A 842 -43.48 0.49 -20.64
C ARG A 842 -42.34 0.51 -21.67
N LEU A 843 -41.70 -0.63 -21.93
CA LEU A 843 -40.65 -0.74 -22.96
C LEU A 843 -41.23 -0.68 -24.37
N ASP A 844 -42.39 -1.30 -24.61
CA ASP A 844 -43.07 -1.23 -25.91
C ASP A 844 -43.73 0.13 -26.16
N GLU A 845 -44.22 0.81 -25.12
CA GLU A 845 -44.62 2.23 -25.20
C GLU A 845 -43.43 3.14 -25.55
N GLY A 846 -42.24 2.86 -24.98
CA GLY A 846 -40.99 3.52 -25.34
C GLY A 846 -40.55 3.25 -26.79
N ARG A 847 -40.71 2.02 -27.29
CA ARG A 847 -40.46 1.67 -28.70
C ARG A 847 -41.40 2.40 -29.65
N LEU A 848 -42.70 2.44 -29.34
CA LEU A 848 -43.70 3.16 -30.13
C LEU A 848 -43.39 4.66 -30.19
N ALA A 849 -42.95 5.26 -29.08
CA ALA A 849 -42.49 6.65 -29.07
C ALA A 849 -41.28 6.88 -30.01
N VAL A 850 -40.29 5.98 -30.01
CA VAL A 850 -39.12 6.07 -30.92
C VAL A 850 -39.52 5.83 -32.38
N ALA A 851 -40.40 4.87 -32.66
CA ALA A 851 -40.91 4.59 -33.99
C ALA A 851 -41.66 5.80 -34.58
N ASN A 852 -42.55 6.42 -33.80
CA ASN A 852 -43.26 7.64 -34.19
C ASN A 852 -42.30 8.80 -34.50
N VAL A 853 -41.24 8.98 -33.70
CA VAL A 853 -40.21 10.02 -33.96
C VAL A 853 -39.42 9.72 -35.23
N ILE A 854 -39.16 8.45 -35.56
CA ILE A 854 -38.50 8.07 -36.82
C ILE A 854 -39.44 8.30 -38.02
N GLU A 855 -40.75 8.02 -37.90
CA GLU A 855 -41.73 8.37 -38.93
C GLU A 855 -41.83 9.90 -39.12
N GLU A 856 -41.94 10.69 -38.06
CA GLU A 856 -41.93 12.16 -38.14
C GLU A 856 -40.67 12.72 -38.79
N LEU A 857 -39.48 12.17 -38.47
CA LEU A 857 -38.22 12.55 -39.11
C LEU A 857 -38.18 12.15 -40.59
N SER A 858 -38.72 10.98 -40.95
CA SER A 858 -38.81 10.56 -42.36
C SER A 858 -39.75 11.43 -43.19
N ALA A 859 -40.83 11.93 -42.57
CA ALA A 859 -41.77 12.86 -43.19
C ALA A 859 -41.20 14.29 -43.33
N GLN A 860 -40.32 14.70 -42.41
CA GLN A 860 -39.65 16.01 -42.46
C GLN A 860 -38.45 16.03 -43.41
N PHE A 861 -37.75 14.89 -43.60
CA PHE A 861 -36.52 14.80 -44.39
C PHE A 861 -36.53 13.61 -45.37
N PRO A 862 -37.19 13.73 -46.54
CA PRO A 862 -37.32 12.63 -47.50
C PRO A 862 -35.99 12.03 -47.98
N ASP A 863 -34.95 12.85 -48.11
CA ASP A 863 -33.61 12.42 -48.57
C ASP A 863 -32.91 11.46 -47.59
N LEU A 864 -33.34 11.43 -46.32
CA LEU A 864 -32.83 10.54 -45.28
C LEU A 864 -33.65 9.25 -45.12
N ALA A 865 -34.77 9.12 -45.83
CA ALA A 865 -35.67 7.96 -45.74
C ALA A 865 -34.98 6.59 -45.82
N PRO A 866 -34.07 6.27 -46.76
CA PRO A 866 -33.45 4.95 -46.82
C PRO A 866 -32.59 4.62 -45.58
N SER A 867 -31.89 5.61 -45.03
CA SER A 867 -31.07 5.42 -43.81
C SER A 867 -31.91 5.33 -42.53
N LEU A 868 -33.04 6.06 -42.48
CA LEU A 868 -34.02 5.95 -41.39
C LEU A 868 -34.80 4.62 -41.45
N GLN A 869 -35.04 4.09 -42.65
CA GLN A 869 -35.69 2.80 -42.84
C GLN A 869 -34.78 1.63 -42.40
N ASP A 870 -33.46 1.69 -42.68
CA ASP A 870 -32.49 0.70 -42.19
C ASP A 870 -32.45 0.69 -40.64
N LEU A 871 -32.52 1.87 -40.00
CA LEU A 871 -32.68 2.02 -38.54
C LEU A 871 -34.00 1.41 -38.01
N MET A 872 -35.11 1.61 -38.73
CA MET A 872 -36.42 1.05 -38.37
C MET A 872 -36.41 -0.49 -38.38
N THR A 873 -35.55 -1.14 -39.17
CA THR A 873 -35.39 -2.62 -39.16
C THR A 873 -34.56 -3.17 -37.98
N SER A 874 -34.08 -2.30 -37.07
CA SER A 874 -33.16 -2.64 -35.99
C SER A 874 -33.69 -2.39 -34.57
N ILE A 875 -35.02 -2.20 -34.40
CA ILE A 875 -35.73 -1.87 -33.14
C ILE A 875 -36.63 -3.03 -32.68
#